data_AF-A0A0C3H0H3-F1
#
_entry.id   AF-A0A0C3H0H3-F1
#
_cell.length_a   1.000
_cell.length_b   1.000
_cell.length_c   1.000
_cell.angle_alpha   90.00
_cell.angle_beta   90.00
_cell.angle_gamma   90.00
#
_symmetry.space_group_name_H-M   'P 1'
#
loop_
_entity.id
_entity.type
_entity.pdbx_description
1 polymer ?
#
loop_
_entity_poly.entity_id
_entity_poly.type
_entity_poly.pdbx_seq_one_letter_code
_entity_poly.pdbx_strand_id
1 'polypeptide(L)'
;MTSLWSKTAQDGSTPSKDNPDVADTSIADIGPPPPQSQTSVPMVRPQLQRNQLQPPPLHQPPPPPSSQQGNPTDSLSLLQLRRIVTEFPKIDPTSYAFTYADTATFEEEVDEWFSYNDAEFRRLNRAKDTFQRRWKKFAGKEWMAADQVERAKFMKQESNGLLAVDLRRRCKSLQTILHVILGIWDETAGKVDESADLDECAKLKLRTKATKSQLDNMKSGILLVAEADGIPHLFQVMQDAFNRLWDDEFRETQLLEEDIPFIQDELDNVTTIMYLLIEGVRNDVEYLKSAKMNISNLNPCLVDFMITITARLRWDEANELPQTRIFLLFWKSILLVFGGSAEIEKAKSATDELSTFDHDSGKIITASPLDYHIFRQEITSKYPAYTPPPPLLPLEPDNNSILPPLANRPSRANGSNGILPPPINVNSSGASILHQPVHIATPAPSPPPSPPVGGKAGKKQNYQTNQNFPFMYPPLDSTSNSAGGKGQAGLQGLLVGRKWEGSDIPKSILEAGDLFAKRMRMTRAMRQLWDEREKFLKFERGWEDDNEEEIEELDLDQLLERKLTLDESVKPKHIRNEVDYGPHADIDSEVKSKLDFVEQLYKRVLPDLQSLVIVLLKAILANVTALITQPIGQPQNGVGTSFRSETNLRSNSVGQNKDPANVPLPNSVDPSDLPIDEIEAMRSREITAKAVSGILLVLLKWFKVSHILKFEYFTQLLLDSNYLPLVLKLFAHQEIDKVVDSKTDRDEMSFFAFCNGNSKNAPTPSEPEEGSEEDEAAPPPIKLRRELPLAVPEGEDRLPALAFQEGKTEARRVIPQVDELGYPTTEPPSEPITEFSWRNFFSCINFLRIMQKICKDKAHRNLLLVQYKSSNILKKNLKIPQQELRLYTLKLFKNQVPYCGRKWRQGNMRVITAVYLHCRPELRDDWLAGSDVDAEVEEALPLEQALRALTHWHNIKRYPDQMGADTKLLEEEHDFFVRELERMEWTDDGSGQLDGESVDDSMWEMGNGW
;
A
#
# COMPACT_ATOMS: atom_id res chain seq x y z
N MET A 1 8.03 -33.13 16.54
CA MET A 1 8.15 -34.15 17.61
C MET A 1 8.07 -33.46 18.96
N THR A 2 7.44 -34.09 19.96
CA THR A 2 7.62 -33.90 21.43
C THR A 2 7.85 -32.47 21.99
N SER A 3 6.92 -31.79 22.65
CA SER A 3 6.27 -32.06 23.96
C SER A 3 7.22 -32.09 25.18
N LEU A 4 7.12 -31.11 26.08
CA LEU A 4 7.49 -31.14 27.51
C LEU A 4 6.91 -29.88 28.20
N TRP A 5 6.24 -29.89 29.37
CA TRP A 5 5.58 -30.97 30.15
C TRP A 5 4.55 -30.32 31.09
N SER A 6 3.52 -31.06 31.51
CA SER A 6 2.56 -30.67 32.54
C SER A 6 2.84 -31.39 33.87
N LYS A 7 2.45 -30.81 35.02
CA LYS A 7 1.96 -31.59 36.18
C LYS A 7 1.28 -30.77 37.28
N THR A 8 0.52 -31.48 38.11
CA THR A 8 -0.58 -31.01 38.96
C THR A 8 -0.43 -31.43 40.44
N ALA A 9 -1.05 -30.62 41.31
CA ALA A 9 -1.66 -30.86 42.63
C ALA A 9 -1.34 -32.10 43.51
N GLN A 10 -1.30 -31.88 44.84
CA GLN A 10 -1.89 -32.78 45.84
C GLN A 10 -2.23 -32.08 47.19
N ASP A 11 -3.20 -32.61 47.93
CA ASP A 11 -3.89 -32.05 49.11
C ASP A 11 -3.24 -32.29 50.48
N GLY A 12 -3.69 -31.56 51.53
CA GLY A 12 -3.64 -32.09 52.91
C GLY A 12 -3.81 -31.15 54.13
N SER A 13 -5.04 -31.07 54.66
CA SER A 13 -5.43 -30.83 56.10
C SER A 13 -5.51 -29.40 56.72
N THR A 14 -6.50 -29.25 57.62
CA THR A 14 -7.04 -28.06 58.34
C THR A 14 -7.19 -28.35 59.85
N PRO A 15 -7.73 -27.49 60.77
CA PRO A 15 -8.16 -26.07 60.76
C PRO A 15 -7.41 -25.21 61.86
N SER A 16 -7.69 -23.96 62.25
CA SER A 16 -8.96 -23.21 62.47
C SER A 16 -8.77 -21.71 62.78
N LYS A 17 -9.84 -20.90 62.63
CA LYS A 17 -10.05 -19.49 63.09
C LYS A 17 -9.28 -18.38 62.32
N ASP A 18 -9.87 -17.26 61.88
CA ASP A 18 -11.24 -16.69 61.99
C ASP A 18 -11.65 -15.99 60.66
N ASN A 19 -12.96 -15.90 60.39
CA ASN A 19 -13.63 -15.03 59.38
C ASN A 19 -14.44 -13.93 60.14
N PRO A 20 -15.03 -12.87 59.53
CA PRO A 20 -15.17 -12.48 58.11
C PRO A 20 -14.70 -11.01 57.84
N ASP A 21 -15.08 -10.28 56.77
CA ASP A 21 -15.08 -10.50 55.31
C ASP A 21 -15.60 -9.20 54.60
N VAL A 22 -15.33 -9.02 53.29
CA VAL A 22 -15.80 -7.96 52.37
C VAL A 22 -15.42 -6.49 52.69
N ALA A 23 -14.94 -5.77 51.67
CA ALA A 23 -14.90 -4.30 51.66
C ALA A 23 -15.55 -3.75 50.38
N ASP A 24 -16.70 -3.08 50.55
CA ASP A 24 -17.41 -2.32 49.52
C ASP A 24 -17.81 -0.93 50.09
N THR A 25 -18.26 -0.02 49.23
CA THR A 25 -18.37 1.45 49.40
C THR A 25 -19.02 2.06 50.67
N SER A 26 -18.53 3.23 51.12
CA SER A 26 -19.26 4.33 51.80
C SER A 26 -18.42 5.63 51.77
N ILE A 27 -18.89 6.80 51.33
CA ILE A 27 -19.85 7.76 51.93
C ILE A 27 -19.38 8.33 53.29
N ALA A 28 -19.30 9.66 53.39
CA ALA A 28 -19.12 10.40 54.63
C ALA A 28 -19.91 11.72 54.60
N ASP A 29 -20.66 12.04 55.67
CA ASP A 29 -21.46 13.27 55.78
C ASP A 29 -21.54 13.78 57.25
N ILE A 30 -21.20 15.07 57.42
CA ILE A 30 -21.57 16.07 58.46
C ILE A 30 -21.38 15.82 59.99
N GLY A 31 -20.74 16.80 60.64
CA GLY A 31 -20.89 17.17 62.07
C GLY A 31 -20.49 18.66 62.32
N PRO A 32 -21.07 19.40 63.30
CA PRO A 32 -21.22 20.87 63.20
C PRO A 32 -20.46 21.73 64.26
N PRO A 33 -20.52 23.09 64.15
CA PRO A 33 -20.32 24.02 65.28
C PRO A 33 -21.49 25.02 65.53
N PRO A 34 -21.54 25.76 66.68
CA PRO A 34 -22.78 26.35 67.24
C PRO A 34 -22.71 27.93 67.37
N PRO A 35 -23.50 28.71 68.17
CA PRO A 35 -24.31 29.81 67.59
C PRO A 35 -24.30 31.21 68.28
N GLN A 36 -25.02 32.19 67.68
CA GLN A 36 -25.47 33.53 68.18
C GLN A 36 -24.39 34.64 68.31
N SER A 37 -24.68 35.95 68.13
CA SER A 37 -25.84 36.75 68.56
C SER A 37 -26.31 37.88 67.61
N GLN A 38 -27.27 38.73 68.06
CA GLN A 38 -28.14 39.63 67.28
C GLN A 38 -27.85 41.13 67.48
N THR A 39 -28.25 42.01 66.54
CA THR A 39 -28.72 43.41 66.80
C THR A 39 -29.58 44.00 65.66
N SER A 40 -30.33 45.08 65.95
CA SER A 40 -31.42 45.64 65.12
C SER A 40 -31.55 47.19 65.34
N VAL A 41 -32.46 48.02 64.79
CA VAL A 41 -33.84 47.77 64.32
C VAL A 41 -34.28 48.40 62.95
N PRO A 42 -34.82 49.65 62.80
CA PRO A 42 -36.09 49.74 62.06
C PRO A 42 -36.32 50.85 61.00
N MET A 43 -37.27 50.58 60.09
CA MET A 43 -38.29 51.49 59.45
C MET A 43 -37.80 52.74 58.67
N VAL A 44 -38.47 53.23 57.61
CA VAL A 44 -39.87 53.71 57.48
C VAL A 44 -40.36 53.66 56.00
N ARG A 45 -41.69 53.64 55.80
CA ARG A 45 -42.40 53.72 54.49
C ARG A 45 -43.19 55.03 54.36
N PRO A 46 -43.08 55.78 53.26
CA PRO A 46 -44.27 56.33 52.55
C PRO A 46 -44.07 56.42 51.01
N GLN A 47 -45.04 56.70 50.14
CA GLN A 47 -46.51 56.61 50.18
C GLN A 47 -47.02 56.39 48.74
N LEU A 48 -48.25 55.87 48.58
CA LEU A 48 -48.96 55.85 47.30
C LEU A 48 -49.74 57.16 47.11
N GLN A 49 -49.53 57.86 46.00
CA GLN A 49 -50.44 58.91 45.52
C GLN A 49 -51.05 58.53 44.18
N ARG A 50 -52.37 58.65 44.08
CA ARG A 50 -53.18 58.46 42.87
C ARG A 50 -53.66 59.85 42.42
N ASN A 51 -53.34 60.23 41.18
CA ASN A 51 -54.12 61.20 40.41
C ASN A 51 -53.90 61.00 38.89
N GLN A 52 -54.71 61.66 38.07
CA GLN A 52 -55.24 61.07 36.82
C GLN A 52 -54.48 61.41 35.52
N LEU A 53 -54.50 60.42 34.61
CA LEU A 53 -54.59 60.46 33.13
C LEU A 53 -54.17 61.72 32.34
N GLN A 54 -53.21 61.52 31.43
CA GLN A 54 -53.15 62.20 30.12
C GLN A 54 -52.75 61.19 29.01
N PRO A 55 -53.08 61.45 27.73
CA PRO A 55 -53.18 60.42 26.67
C PRO A 55 -51.86 60.07 25.96
N PRO A 56 -51.79 58.91 25.26
CA PRO A 56 -50.61 58.51 24.50
C PRO A 56 -50.45 59.33 23.19
N PRO A 57 -49.21 59.57 22.70
CA PRO A 57 -48.98 60.13 21.39
C PRO A 57 -49.36 59.15 20.27
N LEU A 58 -49.85 59.70 19.15
CA LEU A 58 -50.43 58.96 18.03
C LEU A 58 -49.38 58.17 17.23
N HIS A 59 -49.69 56.91 16.92
CA HIS A 59 -48.97 56.15 15.89
C HIS A 59 -49.17 56.80 14.51
N GLN A 60 -48.06 57.05 13.79
CA GLN A 60 -48.11 57.36 12.37
C GLN A 60 -48.38 56.09 11.54
N PRO A 61 -49.09 56.20 10.40
CA PRO A 61 -49.42 55.06 9.55
C PRO A 61 -48.19 54.53 8.78
N PRO A 62 -48.21 53.26 8.33
CA PRO A 62 -47.14 52.70 7.53
C PRO A 62 -47.07 53.35 6.12
N PRO A 63 -45.86 53.45 5.52
CA PRO A 63 -45.72 53.94 4.15
C PRO A 63 -46.33 52.96 3.12
N PRO A 64 -46.74 53.45 1.94
CA PRO A 64 -47.44 52.65 0.93
C PRO A 64 -46.53 51.61 0.25
N PRO A 65 -47.11 50.54 -0.34
CA PRO A 65 -46.34 49.51 -1.03
C PRO A 65 -45.70 50.08 -2.31
N SER A 66 -44.38 49.90 -2.44
CA SER A 66 -43.67 50.16 -3.69
C SER A 66 -44.00 49.10 -4.74
N SER A 67 -44.15 49.56 -5.99
CA SER A 67 -44.48 48.74 -7.15
C SER A 67 -43.41 47.68 -7.47
N GLN A 68 -43.86 46.53 -7.98
CA GLN A 68 -43.00 45.45 -8.46
C GLN A 68 -41.92 45.94 -9.45
N GLN A 69 -40.66 45.62 -9.17
CA GLN A 69 -39.65 45.32 -10.19
C GLN A 69 -39.01 43.97 -9.81
N GLY A 70 -38.70 43.16 -10.83
CA GLY A 70 -38.49 41.72 -10.68
C GLY A 70 -37.24 41.32 -9.89
N ASN A 71 -37.21 40.07 -9.46
CA ASN A 71 -36.05 39.43 -8.84
C ASN A 71 -34.78 39.69 -9.68
N PRO A 72 -33.71 40.28 -9.12
CA PRO A 72 -32.40 40.16 -9.73
C PRO A 72 -31.95 38.69 -9.65
N THR A 73 -31.32 38.24 -10.72
CA THR A 73 -30.83 36.87 -10.91
C THR A 73 -29.79 36.47 -9.89
N ASP A 74 -29.69 35.15 -9.67
CA ASP A 74 -28.72 34.47 -8.82
C ASP A 74 -27.31 34.48 -9.47
N SER A 75 -26.80 35.68 -9.72
CA SER A 75 -25.58 35.95 -10.49
C SER A 75 -24.54 36.62 -9.60
N LEU A 76 -23.55 35.82 -9.17
CA LEU A 76 -22.37 36.28 -8.43
C LEU A 76 -21.71 37.47 -9.15
N SER A 77 -21.40 38.54 -8.43
CA SER A 77 -20.70 39.68 -9.03
C SER A 77 -19.31 39.27 -9.52
N LEU A 78 -18.82 39.90 -10.59
CA LEU A 78 -17.48 39.63 -11.15
C LEU A 78 -16.36 39.80 -10.10
N LEU A 79 -16.59 40.63 -9.07
CA LEU A 79 -15.67 40.82 -7.94
C LEU A 79 -15.71 39.65 -6.93
N GLN A 80 -16.91 39.12 -6.63
CA GLN A 80 -17.05 37.89 -5.83
C GLN A 80 -16.51 36.69 -6.59
N LEU A 81 -16.81 36.57 -7.89
CA LEU A 81 -16.29 35.51 -8.73
C LEU A 81 -14.75 35.57 -8.80
N ARG A 82 -14.16 36.76 -8.92
CA ARG A 82 -12.70 36.93 -8.82
C ARG A 82 -12.15 36.55 -7.45
N ARG A 83 -12.79 36.94 -6.33
CA ARG A 83 -12.38 36.49 -4.99
C ARG A 83 -12.41 34.97 -4.88
N ILE A 84 -13.52 34.35 -5.25
CA ILE A 84 -13.70 32.90 -5.25
C ILE A 84 -12.63 32.23 -6.15
N VAL A 85 -12.36 32.76 -7.35
CA VAL A 85 -11.30 32.25 -8.26
C VAL A 85 -9.88 32.48 -7.73
N THR A 86 -9.64 33.50 -6.90
CA THR A 86 -8.35 33.68 -6.20
C THR A 86 -8.23 32.86 -4.90
N GLU A 87 -9.36 32.46 -4.31
CA GLU A 87 -9.46 31.60 -3.11
C GLU A 87 -9.57 30.10 -3.46
N PHE A 88 -9.95 29.77 -4.71
CA PHE A 88 -9.80 28.43 -5.26
C PHE A 88 -8.31 28.03 -5.19
N PRO A 89 -7.98 26.83 -4.70
CA PRO A 89 -6.59 26.38 -4.62
C PRO A 89 -5.99 26.40 -6.04
N LYS A 90 -5.04 27.31 -6.23
CA LYS A 90 -4.10 27.24 -7.36
C LYS A 90 -3.35 25.92 -7.22
N ILE A 91 -2.97 25.33 -8.34
CA ILE A 91 -2.09 24.14 -8.34
C ILE A 91 -0.84 24.51 -7.53
N ASP A 92 -0.62 23.82 -6.41
CA ASP A 92 0.52 24.10 -5.53
C ASP A 92 1.82 24.01 -6.35
N PRO A 93 2.69 25.03 -6.33
CA PRO A 93 3.96 24.95 -7.02
C PRO A 93 4.78 23.79 -6.45
N THR A 94 5.15 22.84 -7.31
CA THR A 94 5.88 21.63 -6.94
C THR A 94 7.22 22.00 -6.29
N SER A 95 7.31 21.87 -4.97
CA SER A 95 8.50 22.33 -4.23
C SER A 95 9.73 21.45 -4.47
N TYR A 96 9.55 20.21 -4.92
CA TYR A 96 10.61 19.30 -5.34
C TYR A 96 10.41 18.91 -6.80
N ALA A 97 11.51 18.82 -7.57
CA ALA A 97 11.54 18.28 -8.93
C ALA A 97 11.50 16.73 -8.95
N PHE A 98 10.72 16.12 -8.06
CA PHE A 98 10.54 14.68 -7.99
C PHE A 98 9.37 14.24 -8.88
N THR A 99 9.64 13.27 -9.76
CA THR A 99 8.61 12.52 -10.50
C THR A 99 8.68 11.07 -10.08
N TYR A 100 7.53 10.48 -9.74
CA TYR A 100 7.46 9.04 -9.48
C TYR A 100 7.60 8.27 -10.80
N ALA A 101 8.64 7.46 -10.91
CA ALA A 101 8.85 6.46 -11.96
C ALA A 101 9.15 5.10 -11.32
N ASP A 102 9.00 4.00 -12.07
CA ASP A 102 9.33 2.67 -11.52
C ASP A 102 10.84 2.44 -11.39
N THR A 103 11.68 3.14 -12.17
CA THR A 103 13.16 3.16 -12.03
C THR A 103 13.72 4.54 -12.32
N ALA A 104 14.97 4.76 -11.91
CA ALA A 104 15.80 5.88 -12.31
C ALA A 104 16.34 5.71 -13.75
N THR A 105 17.21 6.63 -14.20
CA THR A 105 17.89 6.52 -15.51
C THR A 105 18.92 5.38 -15.51
N PHE A 106 19.29 4.90 -16.69
CA PHE A 106 20.23 3.78 -16.83
C PHE A 106 21.57 4.05 -16.16
N GLU A 107 22.14 5.25 -16.29
CA GLU A 107 23.35 5.63 -15.57
C GLU A 107 23.19 5.62 -14.03
N GLU A 108 22.06 6.07 -13.47
CA GLU A 108 21.81 6.04 -12.02
C GLU A 108 21.63 4.60 -11.52
N GLU A 109 20.90 3.76 -12.25
CA GLU A 109 20.68 2.35 -11.90
C GLU A 109 21.94 1.48 -12.07
N VAL A 110 22.85 1.84 -12.98
CA VAL A 110 24.18 1.23 -13.10
C VAL A 110 25.08 1.66 -11.95
N ASP A 111 25.09 2.94 -11.56
CA ASP A 111 25.90 3.40 -10.43
C ASP A 111 25.45 2.76 -9.11
N GLU A 112 24.14 2.67 -8.84
CA GLU A 112 23.58 2.01 -7.64
C GLU A 112 23.99 0.55 -7.47
N TRP A 113 24.42 -0.15 -8.52
CA TRP A 113 24.90 -1.54 -8.43
C TRP A 113 26.28 -1.67 -7.77
N PHE A 114 27.13 -0.64 -7.94
CA PHE A 114 28.50 -0.65 -7.44
C PHE A 114 28.58 0.00 -6.05
N SER A 115 29.26 -0.68 -5.15
CA SER A 115 29.60 -0.20 -3.82
C SER A 115 30.89 0.62 -3.84
N TYR A 116 31.07 1.52 -2.87
CA TYR A 116 32.28 2.33 -2.73
C TYR A 116 33.49 1.57 -2.16
N ASN A 117 33.52 0.24 -2.27
CA ASN A 117 34.53 -0.64 -1.68
C ASN A 117 35.74 -0.84 -2.60
N ASP A 118 36.97 -0.67 -2.09
CA ASP A 118 38.22 -0.96 -2.81
C ASP A 118 38.29 -2.39 -3.41
N ALA A 119 37.58 -3.36 -2.84
CA ALA A 119 37.46 -4.70 -3.41
C ALA A 119 36.72 -4.71 -4.76
N GLU A 120 35.69 -3.87 -4.91
CA GLU A 120 34.93 -3.67 -6.15
C GLU A 120 35.83 -3.15 -7.27
N PHE A 121 36.54 -2.05 -7.02
CA PHE A 121 37.43 -1.43 -8.00
C PHE A 121 38.63 -2.32 -8.37
N ARG A 122 39.16 -3.10 -7.41
CA ARG A 122 40.17 -4.14 -7.69
C ARG A 122 39.64 -5.28 -8.56
N ARG A 123 38.36 -5.68 -8.40
CA ARG A 123 37.69 -6.66 -9.27
C ARG A 123 37.55 -6.13 -10.70
N LEU A 124 37.17 -4.87 -10.88
CA LEU A 124 37.07 -4.22 -12.20
C LEU A 124 38.43 -4.11 -12.92
N ASN A 125 39.49 -3.72 -12.20
CA ASN A 125 40.85 -3.71 -12.77
C ASN A 125 41.35 -5.12 -13.13
N ARG A 126 41.06 -6.13 -12.30
CA ARG A 126 41.35 -7.55 -12.62
C ARG A 126 40.64 -8.00 -13.91
N ALA A 127 39.39 -7.57 -14.11
CA ALA A 127 38.62 -7.87 -15.32
C ALA A 127 39.27 -7.27 -16.57
N LYS A 128 39.64 -5.98 -16.53
CA LYS A 128 40.43 -5.27 -17.55
C LYS A 128 41.73 -6.01 -17.88
N ASP A 129 42.55 -6.34 -16.88
CA ASP A 129 43.83 -7.01 -17.08
C ASP A 129 43.68 -8.40 -17.72
N THR A 130 42.64 -9.16 -17.32
CA THR A 130 42.33 -10.46 -17.93
C THR A 130 41.87 -10.31 -19.38
N PHE A 131 40.97 -9.36 -19.67
CA PHE A 131 40.53 -9.03 -21.03
C PHE A 131 41.72 -8.64 -21.92
N GLN A 132 42.53 -7.65 -21.52
CA GLN A 132 43.65 -7.15 -22.32
C GLN A 132 44.66 -8.26 -22.67
N ARG A 133 44.99 -9.15 -21.72
CA ARG A 133 45.88 -10.31 -21.96
C ARG A 133 45.28 -11.33 -22.93
N ARG A 134 43.98 -11.63 -22.82
CA ARG A 134 43.29 -12.57 -23.72
C ARG A 134 43.14 -11.99 -25.12
N TRP A 135 42.69 -10.74 -25.23
CA TRP A 135 42.51 -10.04 -26.49
C TRP A 135 43.84 -9.85 -27.25
N LYS A 136 44.91 -9.43 -26.57
CA LYS A 136 46.26 -9.32 -27.15
C LYS A 136 46.78 -10.65 -27.70
N LYS A 137 46.43 -11.78 -27.05
CA LYS A 137 46.78 -13.13 -27.54
C LYS A 137 45.91 -13.56 -28.74
N PHE A 138 44.69 -13.04 -28.88
CA PHE A 138 43.75 -13.40 -29.94
C PHE A 138 43.97 -12.60 -31.23
N ALA A 139 43.96 -11.26 -31.16
CA ALA A 139 43.99 -10.37 -32.33
C ALA A 139 45.26 -9.51 -32.46
N GLY A 140 45.99 -9.27 -31.37
CA GLY A 140 47.23 -8.47 -31.39
C GLY A 140 47.08 -6.97 -31.72
N LYS A 141 45.86 -6.46 -31.91
CA LYS A 141 45.51 -5.06 -32.19
C LYS A 141 44.58 -4.48 -31.11
N GLU A 142 44.33 -3.17 -31.10
CA GLU A 142 43.37 -2.54 -30.18
C GLU A 142 41.93 -2.98 -30.46
N TRP A 143 41.07 -3.00 -29.44
CA TRP A 143 39.68 -3.46 -29.59
C TRP A 143 38.87 -2.53 -30.50
N MET A 144 39.01 -1.22 -30.32
CA MET A 144 38.28 -0.23 -31.12
C MET A 144 38.64 -0.29 -32.62
N ALA A 145 39.83 -0.79 -32.97
CA ALA A 145 40.29 -1.00 -34.35
C ALA A 145 39.95 -2.39 -34.95
N ALA A 146 39.19 -3.22 -34.24
CA ALA A 146 38.79 -4.56 -34.69
C ALA A 146 37.40 -4.59 -35.33
N ASP A 147 37.22 -5.49 -36.30
CA ASP A 147 35.95 -5.63 -37.01
C ASP A 147 34.91 -6.32 -36.12
N GLN A 148 33.63 -5.99 -36.31
CA GLN A 148 32.52 -6.62 -35.56
C GLN A 148 32.54 -8.16 -35.65
N VAL A 149 32.97 -8.71 -36.79
CA VAL A 149 33.11 -10.17 -37.00
C VAL A 149 34.22 -10.79 -36.13
N GLU A 150 35.32 -10.08 -35.88
CA GLU A 150 36.40 -10.55 -35.01
C GLU A 150 35.98 -10.46 -33.54
N ARG A 151 35.33 -9.36 -33.15
CA ARG A 151 34.73 -9.18 -31.81
C ARG A 151 33.72 -10.29 -31.52
N ALA A 152 32.80 -10.57 -32.44
CA ALA A 152 31.82 -11.66 -32.30
C ALA A 152 32.48 -13.05 -32.21
N LYS A 153 33.54 -13.33 -32.99
CA LYS A 153 34.31 -14.59 -32.86
C LYS A 153 34.98 -14.73 -31.50
N PHE A 154 35.59 -13.66 -30.99
CA PHE A 154 36.19 -13.65 -29.66
C PHE A 154 35.14 -13.86 -28.58
N MET A 155 34.02 -13.13 -28.63
CA MET A 155 32.92 -13.29 -27.67
C MET A 155 32.30 -14.69 -27.70
N LYS A 156 32.21 -15.34 -28.87
CA LYS A 156 31.80 -16.75 -28.96
C LYS A 156 32.81 -17.72 -28.34
N GLN A 157 34.11 -17.44 -28.45
CA GLN A 157 35.15 -18.22 -27.76
C GLN A 157 35.07 -18.07 -26.24
N GLU A 158 34.84 -16.85 -25.75
CA GLU A 158 34.72 -16.55 -24.32
C GLU A 158 33.40 -17.09 -23.72
N SER A 159 32.29 -17.01 -24.48
CA SER A 159 30.99 -17.66 -24.19
C SER A 159 31.15 -19.18 -24.02
N ASN A 160 31.78 -19.86 -24.99
CA ASN A 160 32.15 -21.28 -24.86
C ASN A 160 33.12 -21.55 -23.67
N GLY A 161 33.84 -20.53 -23.21
CA GLY A 161 34.69 -20.58 -22.03
C GLY A 161 33.93 -20.63 -20.70
N LEU A 162 32.63 -20.34 -20.69
CA LEU A 162 31.74 -20.49 -19.53
C LEU A 162 31.34 -21.96 -19.29
N LEU A 163 31.31 -22.79 -20.33
CA LEU A 163 31.06 -24.24 -20.23
C LEU A 163 32.22 -25.05 -19.61
N ALA A 164 33.27 -24.39 -19.09
CA ALA A 164 34.42 -25.08 -18.52
C ALA A 164 34.10 -25.65 -17.12
N VAL A 165 34.42 -26.92 -16.89
CA VAL A 165 34.32 -27.55 -15.55
C VAL A 165 35.25 -26.84 -14.55
N ASP A 166 36.46 -26.44 -14.99
CA ASP A 166 37.41 -25.66 -14.20
C ASP A 166 36.89 -24.25 -13.89
N LEU A 167 36.60 -24.01 -12.60
CA LEU A 167 36.23 -22.72 -12.03
C LEU A 167 37.19 -21.60 -12.44
N ARG A 168 38.51 -21.82 -12.35
CA ARG A 168 39.52 -20.78 -12.62
C ARG A 168 39.57 -20.40 -14.10
N ARG A 169 39.10 -21.27 -15.00
CA ARG A 169 38.90 -20.96 -16.42
C ARG A 169 37.59 -20.21 -16.66
N ARG A 170 36.49 -20.56 -15.99
CA ARG A 170 35.22 -19.82 -16.05
C ARG A 170 35.35 -18.38 -15.54
N CYS A 171 35.90 -18.16 -14.33
CA CYS A 171 36.08 -16.83 -13.74
C CYS A 171 36.80 -15.88 -14.71
N LYS A 172 37.85 -16.34 -15.39
CA LYS A 172 38.59 -15.53 -16.39
C LYS A 172 37.76 -15.19 -17.63
N SER A 173 36.83 -16.06 -18.03
CA SER A 173 35.91 -15.81 -19.15
C SER A 173 34.81 -14.84 -18.74
N LEU A 174 34.24 -15.01 -17.53
CA LEU A 174 33.34 -14.03 -16.90
C LEU A 174 33.99 -12.65 -16.79
N GLN A 175 35.21 -12.55 -16.27
CA GLN A 175 35.99 -11.32 -16.20
C GLN A 175 36.16 -10.64 -17.58
N THR A 176 36.38 -11.44 -18.63
CA THR A 176 36.54 -10.94 -19.99
C THR A 176 35.22 -10.40 -20.56
N ILE A 177 34.12 -11.14 -20.35
CA ILE A 177 32.77 -10.73 -20.75
C ILE A 177 32.32 -9.48 -19.96
N LEU A 178 32.60 -9.42 -18.66
CA LEU A 178 32.30 -8.28 -17.80
C LEU A 178 32.94 -7.00 -18.33
N HIS A 179 34.24 -7.01 -18.67
CA HIS A 179 34.91 -5.81 -19.19
C HIS A 179 34.31 -5.31 -20.51
N VAL A 180 33.85 -6.23 -21.36
CA VAL A 180 33.15 -5.90 -22.62
C VAL A 180 31.76 -5.29 -22.35
N ILE A 181 30.98 -5.86 -21.42
CA ILE A 181 29.65 -5.33 -21.04
C ILE A 181 29.76 -3.97 -20.32
N LEU A 182 30.84 -3.71 -19.59
CA LEU A 182 31.14 -2.40 -19.00
C LEU A 182 31.61 -1.35 -20.04
N GLY A 183 31.52 -1.68 -21.33
CA GLY A 183 31.77 -0.76 -22.44
C GLY A 183 33.25 -0.51 -22.71
N ILE A 184 34.16 -1.35 -22.20
CA ILE A 184 35.63 -1.21 -22.35
C ILE A 184 36.04 0.20 -21.93
N TRP A 185 35.66 0.50 -20.69
CA TRP A 185 35.76 1.82 -20.06
C TRP A 185 37.17 2.41 -20.07
N ASP A 186 38.21 1.58 -20.19
CA ASP A 186 39.60 2.02 -20.29
C ASP A 186 39.96 2.68 -21.63
N GLU A 187 39.16 2.46 -22.68
CA GLU A 187 39.30 3.14 -23.98
C GLU A 187 38.14 4.11 -24.28
N THR A 188 36.97 3.92 -23.67
CA THR A 188 35.74 4.66 -23.99
C THR A 188 35.41 5.78 -23.01
N ALA A 189 35.62 5.58 -21.71
CA ALA A 189 35.30 6.58 -20.69
C ALA A 189 36.18 7.83 -20.82
N GLY A 190 35.69 8.99 -20.37
CA GLY A 190 36.37 10.28 -20.48
C GLY A 190 36.42 10.92 -21.88
N LYS A 191 35.86 10.28 -22.92
CA LYS A 191 35.80 10.90 -24.25
C LYS A 191 34.78 12.03 -24.28
N VAL A 192 35.25 13.22 -24.70
CA VAL A 192 34.41 14.39 -24.97
C VAL A 192 33.71 14.20 -26.32
N ASP A 193 32.38 14.30 -26.34
CA ASP A 193 31.62 14.32 -27.60
C ASP A 193 31.77 15.69 -28.28
N GLU A 194 32.41 15.73 -29.45
CA GLU A 194 32.49 16.95 -30.28
C GLU A 194 31.12 17.45 -30.79
N SER A 195 30.06 16.63 -30.63
CA SER A 195 28.68 16.92 -31.06
C SER A 195 27.74 17.34 -29.93
N ALA A 196 28.23 17.43 -28.69
CA ALA A 196 27.43 17.92 -27.57
C ALA A 196 27.56 19.45 -27.45
N ASP A 197 26.48 20.19 -27.71
CA ASP A 197 26.43 21.61 -27.40
C ASP A 197 26.70 21.82 -25.90
N LEU A 198 27.83 22.48 -25.59
CA LEU A 198 28.25 22.80 -24.22
C LEU A 198 27.16 23.52 -23.41
N ASP A 199 26.28 24.22 -24.13
CA ASP A 199 25.16 25.01 -23.60
C ASP A 199 23.90 24.17 -23.28
N GLU A 200 23.81 22.90 -23.71
CA GLU A 200 22.69 21.99 -23.41
C GLU A 200 23.04 21.05 -22.24
N CYS A 201 24.26 20.49 -22.22
CA CYS A 201 24.81 19.76 -21.06
C CYS A 201 24.96 20.63 -19.80
N ALA A 202 25.10 21.96 -19.93
CA ALA A 202 25.09 22.86 -18.78
C ALA A 202 23.68 23.16 -18.23
N LYS A 203 22.63 23.01 -19.05
CA LYS A 203 21.23 23.23 -18.65
C LYS A 203 20.61 21.98 -18.04
N LEU A 204 20.97 20.81 -18.54
CA LEU A 204 20.70 19.52 -17.91
C LEU A 204 21.82 19.21 -16.92
N LYS A 205 21.65 19.57 -15.63
CA LYS A 205 22.53 19.10 -14.54
C LYS A 205 22.46 17.57 -14.44
N LEU A 206 23.28 16.88 -15.23
CA LEU A 206 23.42 15.43 -15.20
C LEU A 206 23.87 15.01 -13.80
N ARG A 207 23.09 14.13 -13.17
CA ARG A 207 23.34 13.62 -11.81
C ARG A 207 24.49 12.61 -11.75
N THR A 208 25.05 12.22 -12.89
CA THR A 208 26.13 11.23 -13.00
C THR A 208 27.28 11.76 -13.86
N LYS A 209 28.43 11.11 -13.74
CA LYS A 209 29.62 11.37 -14.57
C LYS A 209 29.73 10.41 -15.77
N ALA A 210 28.61 9.79 -16.19
CA ALA A 210 28.60 8.85 -17.30
C ALA A 210 28.92 9.56 -18.63
N THR A 211 29.71 8.91 -19.48
CA THR A 211 30.00 9.41 -20.84
C THR A 211 29.19 8.63 -21.86
N LYS A 212 28.55 9.33 -22.81
CA LYS A 212 27.66 8.72 -23.81
C LYS A 212 28.36 7.61 -24.61
N SER A 213 29.60 7.86 -25.02
CA SER A 213 30.44 6.87 -25.71
C SER A 213 30.68 5.59 -24.90
N GLN A 214 30.81 5.66 -23.57
CA GLN A 214 30.86 4.46 -22.71
C GLN A 214 29.51 3.73 -22.72
N LEU A 215 28.40 4.45 -22.52
CA LEU A 215 27.05 3.86 -22.48
C LEU A 215 26.67 3.15 -23.80
N ASP A 216 27.00 3.73 -24.95
CA ASP A 216 26.77 3.14 -26.27
C ASP A 216 27.64 1.88 -26.49
N ASN A 217 28.86 1.85 -25.95
CA ASN A 217 29.70 0.64 -25.95
C ASN A 217 29.22 -0.42 -24.97
N MET A 218 28.62 -0.05 -23.82
CA MET A 218 27.97 -1.01 -22.91
C MET A 218 26.82 -1.74 -23.63
N LYS A 219 25.92 -0.99 -24.29
CA LYS A 219 24.84 -1.56 -25.12
C LYS A 219 25.39 -2.46 -26.23
N SER A 220 26.45 -2.04 -26.91
CA SER A 220 27.12 -2.82 -27.97
C SER A 220 27.74 -4.12 -27.43
N GLY A 221 28.30 -4.09 -26.22
CA GLY A 221 28.83 -5.27 -25.51
C GLY A 221 27.72 -6.27 -25.15
N ILE A 222 26.57 -5.78 -24.68
CA ILE A 222 25.38 -6.61 -24.41
C ILE A 222 24.88 -7.29 -25.69
N LEU A 223 24.80 -6.56 -26.80
CA LEU A 223 24.41 -7.10 -28.10
C LEU A 223 25.36 -8.23 -28.56
N LEU A 224 26.68 -8.00 -28.47
CA LEU A 224 27.70 -9.00 -28.79
C LEU A 224 27.58 -10.28 -27.95
N VAL A 225 27.22 -10.17 -26.66
CA VAL A 225 26.98 -11.32 -25.78
C VAL A 225 25.73 -12.09 -26.17
N ALA A 226 24.67 -11.39 -26.59
CA ALA A 226 23.45 -12.02 -27.10
C ALA A 226 23.68 -12.76 -28.44
N GLU A 227 24.42 -12.16 -29.37
CA GLU A 227 24.81 -12.77 -30.65
C GLU A 227 25.77 -13.96 -30.48
N ALA A 228 26.60 -13.96 -29.43
CA ALA A 228 27.51 -15.04 -29.08
C ALA A 228 26.83 -16.19 -28.29
N ASP A 229 25.50 -16.18 -28.17
CA ASP A 229 24.71 -17.11 -27.37
C ASP A 229 25.16 -17.18 -25.89
N GLY A 230 25.70 -16.08 -25.36
CA GLY A 230 26.26 -16.03 -24.01
C GLY A 230 25.22 -16.00 -22.90
N ILE A 231 24.01 -15.51 -23.16
CA ILE A 231 22.97 -15.29 -22.14
C ILE A 231 22.52 -16.60 -21.47
N PRO A 232 22.20 -17.70 -22.18
CA PRO A 232 21.85 -18.97 -21.54
C PRO A 232 23.02 -19.54 -20.71
N HIS A 233 24.25 -19.45 -21.21
CA HIS A 233 25.45 -19.90 -20.52
C HIS A 233 25.72 -19.10 -19.23
N LEU A 234 25.53 -17.77 -19.26
CA LEU A 234 25.63 -16.91 -18.08
C LEU A 234 24.56 -17.23 -17.04
N PHE A 235 23.32 -17.49 -17.48
CA PHE A 235 22.24 -17.90 -16.58
C PHE A 235 22.55 -19.25 -15.93
N GLN A 236 23.02 -20.25 -16.69
CA GLN A 236 23.43 -21.54 -16.15
C GLN A 236 24.57 -21.41 -15.12
N VAL A 237 25.59 -20.60 -15.41
CA VAL A 237 26.69 -20.35 -14.45
C VAL A 237 26.17 -19.65 -13.18
N MET A 238 25.20 -18.74 -13.29
CA MET A 238 24.54 -18.13 -12.13
C MET A 238 23.78 -19.18 -11.30
N GLN A 239 23.03 -20.09 -11.93
CA GLN A 239 22.34 -21.18 -11.25
C GLN A 239 23.32 -22.10 -10.52
N ASP A 240 24.39 -22.53 -11.20
CA ASP A 240 25.43 -23.38 -10.62
C ASP A 240 26.15 -22.70 -9.46
N ALA A 241 26.45 -21.40 -9.56
CA ALA A 241 27.10 -20.63 -8.50
C ALA A 241 26.22 -20.55 -7.24
N PHE A 242 24.94 -20.20 -7.38
CA PHE A 242 24.00 -20.17 -6.25
C PHE A 242 23.76 -21.56 -5.64
N ASN A 243 23.62 -22.61 -6.46
CA ASN A 243 23.42 -23.98 -5.95
C ASN A 243 24.62 -24.45 -5.11
N ARG A 244 25.86 -24.18 -5.55
CA ARG A 244 27.09 -24.51 -4.77
C ARG A 244 27.18 -23.79 -3.42
N LEU A 245 26.51 -22.65 -3.26
CA LEU A 245 26.49 -21.88 -2.02
C LEU A 245 25.41 -22.34 -1.03
N TRP A 246 24.47 -23.20 -1.46
CA TRP A 246 23.39 -23.75 -0.62
C TRP A 246 23.46 -25.26 -0.40
N ASP A 247 24.29 -25.96 -1.15
CA ASP A 247 24.54 -27.38 -0.94
C ASP A 247 25.51 -27.55 0.23
N ASP A 248 24.97 -27.84 1.42
CA ASP A 248 25.77 -28.03 2.64
C ASP A 248 26.74 -29.21 2.53
N GLU A 249 26.38 -30.27 1.78
CA GLU A 249 27.28 -31.41 1.54
C GLU A 249 28.46 -30.99 0.65
N PHE A 250 28.21 -30.17 -0.38
CA PHE A 250 29.26 -29.55 -1.18
C PHE A 250 30.15 -28.62 -0.36
N ARG A 251 29.56 -27.79 0.51
CA ARG A 251 30.30 -26.86 1.40
C ARG A 251 31.21 -27.60 2.38
N GLU A 252 30.77 -28.71 2.95
CA GLU A 252 31.54 -29.48 3.94
C GLU A 252 32.55 -30.46 3.34
N THR A 253 32.29 -31.05 2.16
CA THR A 253 33.11 -32.16 1.63
C THR A 253 33.92 -31.85 0.36
N GLN A 254 33.58 -30.81 -0.41
CA GLN A 254 34.20 -30.56 -1.73
C GLN A 254 34.86 -29.18 -1.86
N LEU A 255 34.61 -28.25 -0.94
CA LEU A 255 35.27 -26.94 -0.94
C LEU A 255 36.66 -26.99 -0.30
N LEU A 256 37.68 -26.67 -1.09
CA LEU A 256 38.99 -26.28 -0.57
C LEU A 256 38.99 -24.79 -0.21
N GLU A 257 39.68 -24.43 0.87
CA GLU A 257 39.81 -23.03 1.32
C GLU A 257 40.41 -22.10 0.23
N GLU A 258 41.25 -22.65 -0.65
CA GLU A 258 41.81 -21.94 -1.82
C GLU A 258 40.79 -21.56 -2.90
N ASP A 259 39.64 -22.25 -2.97
CA ASP A 259 38.66 -22.05 -4.05
C ASP A 259 37.53 -21.08 -3.66
N ILE A 260 37.33 -20.81 -2.36
CA ILE A 260 36.33 -19.85 -1.85
C ILE A 260 36.43 -18.47 -2.54
N PRO A 261 37.63 -17.85 -2.71
CA PRO A 261 37.73 -16.55 -3.36
C PRO A 261 37.35 -16.57 -4.85
N PHE A 262 37.49 -17.73 -5.51
CA PHE A 262 37.09 -17.89 -6.92
C PHE A 262 35.59 -18.10 -7.08
N ILE A 263 34.92 -18.73 -6.10
CA ILE A 263 33.46 -18.85 -6.08
C ILE A 263 32.81 -17.48 -5.86
N GLN A 264 33.36 -16.67 -4.95
CA GLN A 264 32.93 -15.29 -4.76
C GLN A 264 33.18 -14.43 -6.03
N ASP A 265 34.35 -14.54 -6.66
CA ASP A 265 34.66 -13.86 -7.94
C ASP A 265 33.74 -14.33 -9.08
N GLU A 266 33.37 -15.62 -9.14
CA GLU A 266 32.37 -16.13 -10.08
C GLU A 266 30.98 -15.53 -9.83
N LEU A 267 30.49 -15.58 -8.58
CA LEU A 267 29.18 -15.04 -8.20
C LEU A 267 29.08 -13.53 -8.48
N ASP A 268 30.05 -12.74 -8.03
CA ASP A 268 30.05 -11.29 -8.21
C ASP A 268 30.12 -10.89 -9.69
N ASN A 269 30.92 -11.61 -10.50
CA ASN A 269 31.04 -11.32 -11.92
C ASN A 269 29.78 -11.73 -12.68
N VAL A 270 29.21 -12.93 -12.43
CA VAL A 270 28.00 -13.37 -13.13
C VAL A 270 26.76 -12.56 -12.72
N THR A 271 26.60 -12.21 -11.44
CA THR A 271 25.50 -11.35 -10.98
C THR A 271 25.60 -9.93 -11.53
N THR A 272 26.81 -9.34 -11.58
CA THR A 272 27.02 -8.03 -12.23
C THR A 272 26.69 -8.07 -13.72
N ILE A 273 27.16 -9.10 -14.43
CA ILE A 273 26.84 -9.29 -15.85
C ILE A 273 25.32 -9.39 -16.05
N MET A 274 24.63 -10.24 -15.28
CA MET A 274 23.18 -10.43 -15.40
C MET A 274 22.41 -9.16 -15.07
N TYR A 275 22.83 -8.37 -14.08
CA TYR A 275 22.19 -7.09 -13.76
C TYR A 275 22.31 -6.09 -14.92
N LEU A 276 23.50 -5.94 -15.50
CA LEU A 276 23.76 -5.04 -16.62
C LEU A 276 23.03 -5.48 -17.90
N LEU A 277 22.91 -6.79 -18.14
CA LEU A 277 22.08 -7.35 -19.22
C LEU A 277 20.60 -6.96 -19.03
N ILE A 278 20.06 -7.11 -17.82
CA ILE A 278 18.65 -6.81 -17.51
C ILE A 278 18.38 -5.30 -17.67
N GLU A 279 19.17 -4.43 -17.03
CA GLU A 279 18.95 -2.98 -17.11
C GLU A 279 19.21 -2.42 -18.51
N GLY A 280 20.20 -2.94 -19.24
CA GLY A 280 20.45 -2.55 -20.63
C GLY A 280 19.25 -2.87 -21.53
N VAL A 281 18.73 -4.09 -21.46
CA VAL A 281 17.54 -4.50 -22.24
C VAL A 281 16.28 -3.75 -21.83
N ARG A 282 16.12 -3.40 -20.55
CA ARG A 282 14.99 -2.58 -20.09
C ARG A 282 15.05 -1.15 -20.63
N ASN A 283 16.24 -0.55 -20.72
CA ASN A 283 16.42 0.82 -21.18
C ASN A 283 16.35 0.95 -22.72
N ASP A 284 16.73 -0.09 -23.47
CA ASP A 284 16.75 -0.06 -24.94
C ASP A 284 16.18 -1.36 -25.56
N VAL A 285 14.85 -1.48 -25.48
CA VAL A 285 14.09 -2.65 -25.91
C VAL A 285 14.19 -2.91 -27.42
N GLU A 286 14.35 -1.86 -28.23
CA GLU A 286 14.41 -1.98 -29.68
C GLU A 286 15.80 -2.42 -30.16
N TYR A 287 16.87 -1.76 -29.68
CA TYR A 287 18.24 -2.11 -30.06
C TYR A 287 18.63 -3.51 -29.54
N LEU A 288 18.19 -3.88 -28.34
CA LEU A 288 18.57 -5.14 -27.67
C LEU A 288 17.48 -6.23 -27.77
N LYS A 289 16.68 -6.22 -28.84
CA LYS A 289 15.59 -7.19 -29.07
C LYS A 289 16.07 -8.65 -29.06
N SER A 290 17.27 -8.95 -29.56
CA SER A 290 17.89 -10.28 -29.52
C SER A 290 18.18 -10.73 -28.08
N ALA A 291 18.77 -9.86 -27.27
CA ALA A 291 19.02 -10.11 -25.86
C ALA A 291 17.71 -10.32 -25.08
N LYS A 292 16.67 -9.51 -25.35
CA LYS A 292 15.33 -9.69 -24.77
C LYS A 292 14.76 -11.08 -25.08
N MET A 293 14.82 -11.51 -26.35
CA MET A 293 14.32 -12.82 -26.75
C MET A 293 15.08 -13.97 -26.05
N ASN A 294 16.41 -13.87 -25.94
CA ASN A 294 17.21 -14.87 -25.23
C ASN A 294 16.86 -14.93 -23.72
N ILE A 295 16.64 -13.78 -23.06
CA ILE A 295 16.21 -13.73 -21.66
C ILE A 295 14.79 -14.30 -21.48
N SER A 296 13.87 -14.01 -22.40
CA SER A 296 12.50 -14.55 -22.35
C SER A 296 12.44 -16.08 -22.53
N ASN A 297 13.44 -16.67 -23.19
CA ASN A 297 13.54 -18.11 -23.42
C ASN A 297 14.27 -18.89 -22.31
N LEU A 298 14.70 -18.23 -21.22
CA LEU A 298 15.38 -18.89 -20.10
C LEU A 298 14.44 -19.85 -19.35
N ASN A 299 14.95 -21.03 -18.99
CA ASN A 299 14.22 -22.06 -18.25
C ASN A 299 15.07 -22.58 -17.07
N PRO A 300 14.61 -22.52 -15.80
CA PRO A 300 13.41 -21.81 -15.34
C PRO A 300 13.46 -20.31 -15.70
N CYS A 301 12.30 -19.65 -15.69
CA CYS A 301 12.28 -18.22 -15.98
C CYS A 301 13.07 -17.45 -14.92
N LEU A 302 13.73 -16.38 -15.34
CA LEU A 302 14.53 -15.51 -14.48
C LEU A 302 13.78 -15.06 -13.21
N VAL A 303 12.49 -14.69 -13.30
CA VAL A 303 11.71 -14.26 -12.11
C VAL A 303 11.41 -15.43 -11.17
N ASP A 304 11.09 -16.60 -11.73
CA ASP A 304 10.83 -17.85 -11.00
C ASP A 304 12.07 -18.22 -10.17
N PHE A 305 13.23 -18.29 -10.84
CA PHE A 305 14.53 -18.51 -10.20
C PHE A 305 14.83 -17.48 -9.11
N MET A 306 14.75 -16.17 -9.43
CA MET A 306 15.05 -15.10 -8.47
C MET A 306 14.14 -15.11 -7.24
N ILE A 307 12.89 -15.57 -7.35
CA ILE A 307 12.02 -15.74 -6.17
C ILE A 307 12.53 -16.90 -5.31
N THR A 308 12.86 -18.05 -5.88
CA THR A 308 13.45 -19.16 -5.12
C THR A 308 14.75 -18.76 -4.43
N ILE A 309 15.64 -17.98 -5.08
CA ILE A 309 16.83 -17.40 -4.40
C ILE A 309 16.39 -16.58 -3.20
N THR A 310 15.49 -15.61 -3.44
CA THR A 310 15.09 -14.63 -2.43
C THR A 310 14.36 -15.28 -1.25
N ALA A 311 13.56 -16.32 -1.49
CA ALA A 311 12.89 -17.10 -0.46
C ALA A 311 13.89 -17.94 0.37
N ARG A 312 14.93 -18.51 -0.26
CA ARG A 312 15.98 -19.29 0.42
C ARG A 312 16.85 -18.47 1.36
N LEU A 313 17.03 -17.16 1.12
CA LEU A 313 17.66 -16.22 2.07
C LEU A 313 16.99 -16.20 3.46
N ARG A 314 15.79 -16.78 3.63
CA ARG A 314 15.17 -17.01 4.93
C ARG A 314 16.09 -17.76 5.90
N TRP A 315 16.88 -18.69 5.36
CA TRP A 315 17.76 -19.63 6.06
C TRP A 315 19.25 -19.23 6.01
N ASP A 316 19.61 -18.13 5.34
CA ASP A 316 20.94 -17.53 5.41
C ASP A 316 21.11 -16.80 6.76
N GLU A 317 21.49 -17.54 7.80
CA GLU A 317 21.72 -16.97 9.14
C GLU A 317 23.01 -16.15 9.24
N ALA A 318 23.99 -16.44 8.36
CA ALA A 318 25.31 -15.80 8.37
C ALA A 318 25.34 -14.46 7.60
N ASN A 319 24.32 -14.20 6.75
CA ASN A 319 24.29 -13.09 5.78
C ASN A 319 25.53 -13.10 4.85
N GLU A 320 25.96 -14.30 4.42
CA GLU A 320 27.10 -14.45 3.50
C GLU A 320 26.79 -13.93 2.10
N LEU A 321 25.51 -13.92 1.71
CA LEU A 321 25.07 -13.51 0.38
C LEU A 321 24.75 -12.01 0.31
N PRO A 322 25.11 -11.31 -0.79
CA PRO A 322 24.88 -9.87 -0.94
C PRO A 322 23.39 -9.54 -1.18
N GLN A 323 22.60 -9.48 -0.10
CA GLN A 323 21.15 -9.32 -0.14
C GLN A 323 20.70 -8.12 -0.99
N THR A 324 21.36 -6.96 -0.89
CA THR A 324 21.06 -5.76 -1.71
C THR A 324 21.13 -6.07 -3.21
N ARG A 325 22.16 -6.80 -3.67
CA ARG A 325 22.33 -7.20 -5.08
C ARG A 325 21.25 -8.20 -5.52
N ILE A 326 20.91 -9.15 -4.65
CA ILE A 326 19.85 -10.14 -4.94
C ILE A 326 18.49 -9.47 -5.06
N PHE A 327 18.14 -8.54 -4.15
CA PHE A 327 16.89 -7.79 -4.24
C PHE A 327 16.85 -6.87 -5.47
N LEU A 328 17.95 -6.21 -5.84
CA LEU A 328 18.04 -5.45 -7.08
C LEU A 328 17.79 -6.35 -8.30
N LEU A 329 18.56 -7.43 -8.46
CA LEU A 329 18.39 -8.40 -9.55
C LEU A 329 16.94 -8.90 -9.64
N PHE A 330 16.35 -9.29 -8.53
CA PHE A 330 14.99 -9.80 -8.49
C PHE A 330 13.98 -8.73 -8.92
N TRP A 331 14.10 -7.50 -8.39
CA TRP A 331 13.23 -6.39 -8.75
C TRP A 331 13.31 -6.04 -10.24
N LYS A 332 14.52 -5.92 -10.78
CA LYS A 332 14.72 -5.63 -12.22
C LYS A 332 14.22 -6.77 -13.10
N SER A 333 14.37 -8.02 -12.65
CA SER A 333 13.82 -9.19 -13.34
C SER A 333 12.30 -9.13 -13.47
N ILE A 334 11.58 -8.76 -12.40
CA ILE A 334 10.12 -8.56 -12.45
C ILE A 334 9.76 -7.47 -13.48
N LEU A 335 10.48 -6.34 -13.44
CA LEU A 335 10.22 -5.21 -14.35
C LEU A 335 10.55 -5.53 -15.82
N LEU A 336 11.50 -6.41 -16.10
CA LEU A 336 11.83 -6.86 -17.46
C LEU A 336 10.80 -7.85 -18.00
N VAL A 337 10.36 -8.81 -17.20
CA VAL A 337 9.50 -9.91 -17.68
C VAL A 337 8.02 -9.52 -17.68
N PHE A 338 7.50 -8.87 -16.64
CA PHE A 338 6.08 -8.49 -16.58
C PHE A 338 5.86 -7.06 -17.08
N GLY A 339 6.76 -6.17 -16.71
CA GLY A 339 6.63 -4.72 -16.91
C GLY A 339 6.34 -3.96 -15.62
N GLY A 340 6.43 -2.64 -15.72
CA GLY A 340 6.18 -1.70 -14.64
C GLY A 340 4.72 -1.21 -14.62
N SER A 341 4.53 0.00 -14.11
CA SER A 341 3.23 0.64 -13.95
C SER A 341 2.51 0.87 -15.29
N ALA A 342 3.24 1.13 -16.38
CA ALA A 342 2.68 1.35 -17.70
C ALA A 342 2.04 0.07 -18.28
N GLU A 343 2.74 -1.07 -18.23
CA GLU A 343 2.22 -2.37 -18.67
C GLU A 343 1.06 -2.84 -17.79
N ILE A 344 1.12 -2.56 -16.49
CA ILE A 344 0.01 -2.82 -15.54
C ILE A 344 -1.22 -1.98 -15.89
N GLU A 345 -1.05 -0.74 -16.35
CA GLU A 345 -2.15 0.12 -16.79
C GLU A 345 -2.71 -0.30 -18.16
N LYS A 346 -1.84 -0.66 -19.12
CA LYS A 346 -2.25 -1.32 -20.38
C LYS A 346 -3.08 -2.57 -20.11
N ALA A 347 -2.62 -3.46 -19.22
CA ALA A 347 -3.33 -4.69 -18.87
C ALA A 347 -4.67 -4.40 -18.19
N LYS A 348 -4.73 -3.46 -17.23
CA LYS A 348 -6.00 -3.05 -16.61
C LYS A 348 -7.01 -2.52 -17.62
N SER A 349 -6.58 -1.63 -18.52
CA SER A 349 -7.46 -1.03 -19.53
C SER A 349 -7.95 -2.06 -20.54
N ALA A 350 -7.11 -3.02 -20.94
CA ALA A 350 -7.50 -4.12 -21.82
C ALA A 350 -8.47 -5.11 -21.16
N THR A 351 -8.32 -5.38 -19.86
CA THR A 351 -9.22 -6.24 -19.08
C THR A 351 -10.31 -5.47 -18.33
N ASP A 352 -10.59 -4.22 -18.68
CA ASP A 352 -11.57 -3.41 -17.95
C ASP A 352 -13.00 -3.88 -18.26
N GLU A 353 -13.89 -3.80 -17.27
CA GLU A 353 -15.32 -4.14 -17.42
C GLU A 353 -16.14 -2.90 -17.87
N LEU A 354 -15.48 -1.75 -18.05
CA LEU A 354 -16.08 -0.41 -18.04
C LEU A 354 -15.90 0.40 -19.33
N SER A 355 -15.16 -0.14 -20.31
CA SER A 355 -14.73 0.52 -21.56
C SER A 355 -15.86 1.02 -22.47
N THR A 356 -17.07 0.48 -22.31
CA THR A 356 -18.26 0.78 -23.15
C THR A 356 -18.93 2.11 -22.83
N PHE A 357 -18.36 2.93 -21.94
CA PHE A 357 -18.84 4.25 -21.58
C PHE A 357 -17.75 5.31 -21.82
N ASP A 358 -18.11 6.41 -22.50
CA ASP A 358 -17.18 7.47 -22.93
C ASP A 358 -16.12 7.86 -21.88
N HIS A 359 -14.85 7.76 -22.30
CA HIS A 359 -13.67 8.13 -21.49
C HIS A 359 -13.62 9.62 -21.08
N ASP A 360 -14.45 10.48 -21.69
CA ASP A 360 -14.60 11.90 -21.32
C ASP A 360 -15.28 12.08 -19.94
N SER A 361 -15.74 10.99 -19.33
CA SER A 361 -16.50 10.96 -18.07
C SER A 361 -15.69 10.98 -16.77
N GLY A 362 -14.41 11.42 -16.79
CA GLY A 362 -13.50 11.44 -15.62
C GLY A 362 -13.97 12.23 -14.39
N LYS A 363 -15.13 12.90 -14.45
CA LYS A 363 -15.80 13.63 -13.36
C LYS A 363 -17.07 12.95 -12.83
N ILE A 364 -17.48 11.79 -13.36
CA ILE A 364 -18.69 11.10 -12.90
C ILE A 364 -18.37 10.30 -11.63
N ILE A 365 -19.17 10.53 -10.58
CA ILE A 365 -19.18 9.73 -9.36
C ILE A 365 -19.98 8.45 -9.64
N THR A 366 -19.37 7.30 -9.38
CA THR A 366 -19.89 5.94 -9.60
C THR A 366 -20.40 5.32 -8.31
N ALA A 367 -21.30 4.34 -8.40
CA ALA A 367 -21.75 3.49 -7.29
C ALA A 367 -21.23 2.06 -7.49
N SER A 368 -20.88 1.35 -6.42
CA SER A 368 -20.68 -0.10 -6.47
C SER A 368 -22.03 -0.85 -6.47
N PRO A 369 -22.08 -2.14 -6.85
CA PRO A 369 -23.28 -2.95 -6.71
C PRO A 369 -23.77 -3.05 -5.26
N LEU A 370 -22.85 -3.02 -4.29
CA LEU A 370 -23.18 -3.04 -2.87
C LEU A 370 -23.80 -1.72 -2.40
N ASP A 371 -23.26 -0.57 -2.81
CA ASP A 371 -23.86 0.75 -2.52
C ASP A 371 -25.30 0.83 -3.03
N TYR A 372 -25.54 0.26 -4.22
CA TYR A 372 -26.88 0.20 -4.79
C TYR A 372 -27.78 -0.78 -4.04
N HIS A 373 -27.28 -1.94 -3.62
CA HIS A 373 -28.04 -2.88 -2.80
C HIS A 373 -28.51 -2.23 -1.49
N ILE A 374 -27.61 -1.57 -0.75
CA ILE A 374 -27.94 -0.89 0.50
C ILE A 374 -28.92 0.28 0.24
N PHE A 375 -28.72 1.06 -0.82
CA PHE A 375 -29.69 2.07 -1.24
C PHE A 375 -31.08 1.46 -1.53
N ARG A 376 -31.16 0.29 -2.19
CA ARG A 376 -32.42 -0.41 -2.47
C ARG A 376 -33.12 -0.84 -1.18
N GLN A 377 -32.41 -1.39 -0.19
CA GLN A 377 -32.96 -1.72 1.13
C GLN A 377 -33.54 -0.47 1.83
N GLU A 378 -32.74 0.61 1.92
CA GLU A 378 -33.11 1.85 2.58
C GLU A 378 -34.30 2.56 1.89
N ILE A 379 -34.36 2.54 0.56
CA ILE A 379 -35.42 3.23 -0.17
C ILE A 379 -36.70 2.43 -0.25
N THR A 380 -36.63 1.10 -0.38
CA THR A 380 -37.81 0.22 -0.40
C THR A 380 -38.47 0.19 0.98
N SER A 381 -37.67 0.21 2.06
CA SER A 381 -38.21 0.33 3.43
C SER A 381 -38.85 1.70 3.70
N LYS A 382 -38.25 2.80 3.21
CA LYS A 382 -38.82 4.15 3.37
C LYS A 382 -40.02 4.41 2.44
N TYR A 383 -40.07 3.79 1.26
CA TYR A 383 -41.12 3.94 0.26
C TYR A 383 -41.53 2.56 -0.31
N PRO A 384 -42.38 1.78 0.39
CA PRO A 384 -42.74 0.42 -0.04
C PRO A 384 -43.45 0.32 -1.40
N ALA A 385 -44.02 1.43 -1.90
CA ALA A 385 -44.60 1.49 -3.24
C ALA A 385 -43.57 1.77 -4.35
N TYR A 386 -42.32 2.10 -4.02
CA TYR A 386 -41.26 2.28 -5.01
C TYR A 386 -40.58 0.94 -5.29
N THR A 387 -40.64 0.52 -6.55
CA THR A 387 -39.85 -0.62 -7.05
C THR A 387 -38.57 -0.07 -7.70
N PRO A 388 -37.41 -0.11 -7.02
CA PRO A 388 -36.16 0.32 -7.64
C PRO A 388 -35.74 -0.63 -8.76
N PRO A 389 -35.02 -0.14 -9.80
CA PRO A 389 -34.45 -0.97 -10.86
C PRO A 389 -33.67 -2.20 -10.36
N PRO A 390 -33.54 -3.25 -11.18
CA PRO A 390 -32.80 -4.45 -10.78
C PRO A 390 -31.30 -4.15 -10.57
N PRO A 391 -30.65 -4.76 -9.56
CA PRO A 391 -29.20 -4.67 -9.37
C PRO A 391 -28.46 -5.54 -10.40
N LEU A 392 -27.15 -5.31 -10.59
CA LEU A 392 -26.30 -6.19 -11.40
C LEU A 392 -26.08 -7.57 -10.73
N LEU A 393 -26.07 -7.61 -9.39
CA LEU A 393 -25.83 -8.83 -8.61
C LEU A 393 -27.07 -9.15 -7.77
N PRO A 394 -27.55 -10.41 -7.77
CA PRO A 394 -28.69 -10.86 -6.96
C PRO A 394 -28.27 -11.09 -5.49
N LEU A 395 -27.84 -10.02 -4.82
CA LEU A 395 -27.56 -10.04 -3.37
C LEU A 395 -28.85 -10.30 -2.57
N GLU A 396 -28.77 -11.22 -1.61
CA GLU A 396 -29.84 -11.51 -0.64
C GLU A 396 -30.18 -10.26 0.19
N PRO A 397 -31.47 -9.97 0.50
CA PRO A 397 -31.88 -8.74 1.17
C PRO A 397 -31.22 -8.47 2.53
N ASP A 398 -30.77 -9.51 3.23
CA ASP A 398 -30.16 -9.41 4.57
C ASP A 398 -28.63 -9.43 4.54
N ASN A 399 -28.00 -9.54 3.36
CA ASN A 399 -26.55 -9.66 3.23
C ASN A 399 -25.89 -8.37 2.74
N ASN A 400 -25.32 -7.60 3.68
CA ASN A 400 -24.61 -6.36 3.42
C ASN A 400 -23.13 -6.55 3.00
N SER A 401 -22.74 -7.75 2.57
CA SER A 401 -21.37 -8.10 2.20
C SER A 401 -21.28 -8.82 0.87
N ILE A 402 -20.21 -8.55 0.11
CA ILE A 402 -19.82 -9.30 -1.09
C ILE A 402 -19.12 -10.63 -0.73
N LEU A 403 -18.87 -10.92 0.54
CA LEU A 403 -18.24 -12.18 0.98
C LEU A 403 -19.29 -13.26 1.29
N PRO A 404 -18.88 -14.54 1.38
CA PRO A 404 -19.75 -15.59 1.92
C PRO A 404 -20.20 -15.26 3.36
N PRO A 405 -21.48 -15.45 3.73
CA PRO A 405 -21.90 -15.41 5.13
C PRO A 405 -21.28 -16.59 5.90
N LEU A 406 -20.91 -16.38 7.16
CA LEU A 406 -20.32 -17.45 7.98
C LEU A 406 -21.41 -18.41 8.49
N ALA A 407 -21.30 -19.71 8.18
CA ALA A 407 -22.26 -20.74 8.61
C ALA A 407 -22.57 -20.72 10.12
N ASN A 408 -21.55 -20.51 10.97
CA ASN A 408 -21.68 -20.45 12.43
C ASN A 408 -22.29 -19.15 12.97
N ARG A 409 -22.65 -18.20 12.10
CA ARG A 409 -23.36 -16.96 12.41
C ARG A 409 -24.36 -16.66 11.30
N PRO A 410 -25.56 -17.30 11.28
CA PRO A 410 -26.67 -16.74 10.54
C PRO A 410 -26.80 -15.26 10.91
N SER A 411 -27.01 -14.40 9.90
CA SER A 411 -27.12 -12.95 10.10
C SER A 411 -28.01 -12.69 11.30
N ARG A 412 -27.46 -12.01 12.32
CA ARG A 412 -28.20 -11.68 13.54
C ARG A 412 -29.29 -10.69 13.13
N ALA A 413 -30.45 -11.23 12.73
CA ALA A 413 -31.70 -10.51 12.74
C ALA A 413 -31.85 -9.91 14.14
N ASN A 414 -31.58 -8.61 14.25
CA ASN A 414 -31.46 -7.90 15.51
C ASN A 414 -32.85 -7.77 16.15
N GLY A 415 -33.32 -8.85 16.77
CA GLY A 415 -34.61 -8.89 17.46
C GLY A 415 -35.26 -10.24 17.75
N SER A 416 -34.90 -11.36 17.11
CA SER A 416 -35.76 -12.57 17.15
C SER A 416 -35.51 -13.57 18.29
N ASN A 417 -34.25 -13.79 18.72
CA ASN A 417 -33.89 -14.93 19.58
C ASN A 417 -33.42 -14.57 21.01
N GLY A 418 -33.72 -13.38 21.51
CA GLY A 418 -33.41 -12.94 22.88
C GLY A 418 -34.67 -12.68 23.71
N ILE A 419 -34.75 -13.24 24.93
CA ILE A 419 -35.88 -13.03 25.87
C ILE A 419 -36.00 -11.55 26.31
N LEU A 420 -34.92 -10.77 26.16
CA LEU A 420 -34.89 -9.32 26.43
C LEU A 420 -34.18 -8.60 25.28
N PRO A 421 -34.80 -7.60 24.61
CA PRO A 421 -34.14 -6.80 23.59
C PRO A 421 -33.19 -5.77 24.23
N PRO A 422 -32.02 -5.46 23.60
CA PRO A 422 -31.14 -4.40 24.04
C PRO A 422 -31.76 -3.00 23.83
N PRO A 423 -31.28 -1.96 24.53
CA PRO A 423 -31.85 -0.62 24.45
C PRO A 423 -31.66 0.03 23.06
N ILE A 424 -32.72 0.65 22.56
CA ILE A 424 -32.81 1.25 21.22
C ILE A 424 -31.90 2.49 21.10
N ASN A 425 -30.96 2.48 20.15
CA ASN A 425 -30.21 3.68 19.76
C ASN A 425 -30.94 4.45 18.66
N VAL A 426 -31.73 5.46 19.07
CA VAL A 426 -32.64 6.22 18.18
C VAL A 426 -31.92 7.09 17.11
N ASN A 427 -30.59 7.08 17.08
CA ASN A 427 -29.78 7.88 16.14
C ASN A 427 -29.24 7.08 14.94
N SER A 428 -29.36 5.74 14.90
CA SER A 428 -28.90 4.92 13.76
C SER A 428 -29.79 5.20 12.52
N SER A 429 -29.34 6.15 11.69
CA SER A 429 -30.14 6.82 10.65
C SER A 429 -30.30 6.01 9.33
N GLY A 430 -30.18 4.68 9.41
CA GLY A 430 -30.25 3.77 8.25
C GLY A 430 -31.02 2.47 8.50
N ALA A 431 -31.34 2.11 9.74
CA ALA A 431 -32.03 0.86 10.04
C ALA A 431 -33.54 0.95 9.71
N SER A 432 -33.99 0.09 8.80
CA SER A 432 -35.40 -0.12 8.46
C SER A 432 -36.19 -0.72 9.65
N ILE A 433 -37.43 -0.28 9.85
CA ILE A 433 -38.35 -0.88 10.83
C ILE A 433 -38.67 -2.36 10.54
N LEU A 434 -38.45 -2.84 9.32
CA LEU A 434 -38.63 -4.26 8.97
C LEU A 434 -37.59 -5.17 9.64
N HIS A 435 -36.42 -4.63 10.01
CA HIS A 435 -35.28 -5.38 10.54
C HIS A 435 -34.95 -5.01 12.00
N GLN A 436 -35.78 -4.19 12.67
CA GLN A 436 -35.68 -3.88 14.09
C GLN A 436 -37.07 -3.90 14.75
N PRO A 437 -37.29 -4.68 15.83
CA PRO A 437 -38.58 -4.74 16.52
C PRO A 437 -38.85 -3.44 17.28
N VAL A 438 -39.58 -2.52 16.67
CA VAL A 438 -40.13 -1.35 17.36
C VAL A 438 -41.37 -1.77 18.13
N HIS A 439 -41.35 -1.61 19.45
CA HIS A 439 -42.54 -1.77 20.28
C HIS A 439 -43.63 -0.77 19.86
N ILE A 440 -44.61 -1.26 19.10
CA ILE A 440 -45.85 -0.54 18.82
C ILE A 440 -46.63 -0.49 20.13
N ALA A 441 -46.53 0.63 20.85
CA ALA A 441 -47.44 0.93 21.96
C ALA A 441 -48.88 0.87 21.43
N THR A 442 -49.75 0.25 22.23
CA THR A 442 -51.11 -0.19 21.87
C THR A 442 -51.89 0.84 21.05
N PRO A 443 -52.60 0.46 19.96
CA PRO A 443 -53.17 1.38 18.96
C PRO A 443 -54.45 2.11 19.42
N ALA A 444 -54.61 2.33 20.73
CA ALA A 444 -55.69 3.13 21.30
C ALA A 444 -55.16 4.54 21.62
N PRO A 445 -55.45 5.56 20.79
CA PRO A 445 -55.09 6.92 21.12
C PRO A 445 -55.98 7.41 22.27
N SER A 446 -55.44 7.39 23.49
CA SER A 446 -55.93 8.26 24.56
C SER A 446 -56.02 9.69 23.99
N PRO A 447 -57.19 10.37 24.05
CA PRO A 447 -57.29 11.71 23.51
C PRO A 447 -56.24 12.61 24.19
N PRO A 448 -55.49 13.42 23.44
CA PRO A 448 -54.46 14.26 24.03
C PRO A 448 -55.13 15.19 25.06
N PRO A 449 -54.54 15.36 26.26
CA PRO A 449 -55.12 16.25 27.25
C PRO A 449 -55.24 17.66 26.67
N SER A 450 -56.43 18.24 26.77
CA SER A 450 -56.75 19.56 26.23
C SER A 450 -55.68 20.58 26.61
N PRO A 451 -55.23 21.46 25.70
CA PRO A 451 -54.16 22.40 26.00
C PRO A 451 -54.57 23.28 27.19
N PRO A 452 -53.69 23.47 28.19
CA PRO A 452 -54.04 24.22 29.39
C PRO A 452 -54.37 25.67 29.02
N VAL A 453 -55.58 26.12 29.38
CA VAL A 453 -56.04 27.49 29.14
C VAL A 453 -55.38 28.42 30.16
N GLY A 454 -54.11 28.75 29.91
CA GLY A 454 -53.30 29.58 30.80
C GLY A 454 -51.91 29.80 30.23
N GLY A 455 -51.65 30.99 29.69
CA GLY A 455 -50.42 31.29 28.96
C GLY A 455 -49.16 31.29 29.84
N LYS A 456 -48.29 30.29 29.62
CA LYS A 456 -46.83 30.39 29.72
C LYS A 456 -46.23 29.41 28.72
N ALA A 457 -45.24 29.87 27.94
CA ALA A 457 -44.72 29.23 26.74
C ALA A 457 -44.57 27.69 26.83
N GLY A 458 -45.50 26.96 26.22
CA GLY A 458 -45.32 25.54 25.98
C GLY A 458 -44.13 25.34 25.05
N LYS A 459 -43.17 24.49 25.44
CA LYS A 459 -42.14 24.01 24.51
C LYS A 459 -42.85 23.45 23.29
N LYS A 460 -42.51 23.93 22.10
CA LYS A 460 -42.94 23.30 20.84
C LYS A 460 -42.41 21.86 20.88
N GLN A 461 -43.31 20.89 21.11
CA GLN A 461 -43.04 19.50 20.77
C GLN A 461 -42.86 19.49 19.26
N ASN A 462 -41.61 19.37 18.80
CA ASN A 462 -41.37 19.08 17.39
C ASN A 462 -42.00 17.71 17.13
N TYR A 463 -43.03 17.67 16.29
CA TYR A 463 -43.49 16.43 15.67
C TYR A 463 -42.41 15.97 14.70
N GLN A 464 -41.34 15.40 15.25
CA GLN A 464 -40.24 14.84 14.49
C GLN A 464 -40.67 13.44 14.08
N THR A 465 -41.24 13.32 12.89
CA THR A 465 -41.57 12.03 12.27
C THR A 465 -40.36 11.13 12.37
N ASN A 466 -40.53 9.94 12.97
CA ASN A 466 -39.45 8.98 13.09
C ASN A 466 -39.04 8.51 11.69
N GLN A 467 -37.84 8.88 11.26
CA GLN A 467 -37.31 8.65 9.90
C GLN A 467 -37.09 7.17 9.56
N ASN A 468 -37.21 6.28 10.55
CA ASN A 468 -37.06 4.83 10.39
C ASN A 468 -38.41 4.15 10.09
N PHE A 469 -39.55 4.83 10.29
CA PHE A 469 -40.83 4.33 9.82
C PHE A 469 -40.94 4.51 8.29
N PRO A 470 -41.51 3.53 7.56
CA PRO A 470 -41.92 3.72 6.18
C PRO A 470 -42.81 4.96 6.06
N PHE A 471 -42.60 5.76 5.01
CA PHE A 471 -43.53 6.81 4.62
C PHE A 471 -44.78 6.14 4.03
N MET A 472 -45.63 5.65 4.93
CA MET A 472 -47.00 5.26 4.69
C MET A 472 -47.81 6.52 4.36
N TYR A 473 -47.55 7.10 3.18
CA TYR A 473 -48.56 7.94 2.55
C TYR A 473 -49.83 7.09 2.46
N PRO A 474 -50.99 7.57 2.93
CA PRO A 474 -52.25 6.98 2.55
C PRO A 474 -52.24 6.88 1.02
N PRO A 475 -52.68 5.77 0.40
CA PRO A 475 -52.70 5.67 -1.06
C PRO A 475 -53.45 6.89 -1.60
N LEU A 476 -52.74 7.79 -2.29
CA LEU A 476 -53.24 9.13 -2.63
C LEU A 476 -54.18 9.00 -3.83
N ASP A 477 -55.35 8.46 -3.56
CA ASP A 477 -56.46 8.44 -4.49
C ASP A 477 -56.85 9.87 -4.91
N SER A 478 -57.75 9.97 -5.89
CA SER A 478 -58.24 11.26 -6.35
C SER A 478 -58.94 12.08 -5.25
N THR A 479 -59.39 11.46 -4.15
CA THR A 479 -60.00 12.15 -3.00
C THR A 479 -58.96 12.81 -2.09
N SER A 480 -57.74 12.31 -2.04
CA SER A 480 -56.63 12.87 -1.25
C SER A 480 -56.23 14.29 -1.68
N ASN A 481 -56.43 14.63 -2.97
CA ASN A 481 -56.32 16.00 -3.50
C ASN A 481 -57.34 16.99 -2.88
N SER A 482 -58.34 16.49 -2.15
CA SER A 482 -59.42 17.25 -1.51
C SER A 482 -59.31 17.28 0.03
N ALA A 483 -58.37 16.53 0.63
CA ALA A 483 -58.24 16.37 2.08
C ALA A 483 -57.66 17.60 2.81
N GLY A 484 -57.07 18.54 2.07
CA GLY A 484 -56.61 19.83 2.59
C GLY A 484 -57.77 20.82 2.77
N GLY A 485 -58.06 21.23 4.01
CA GLY A 485 -59.07 22.26 4.30
C GLY A 485 -58.82 23.58 3.54
N LYS A 486 -59.90 24.32 3.25
CA LYS A 486 -59.96 25.52 2.40
C LYS A 486 -59.21 26.76 2.96
N GLY A 487 -57.92 26.64 3.24
CA GLY A 487 -57.01 27.71 3.68
C GLY A 487 -55.90 27.98 2.67
N GLN A 488 -54.82 28.67 3.09
CA GLN A 488 -53.67 29.02 2.23
C GLN A 488 -53.04 27.83 1.50
N ALA A 489 -53.08 26.62 2.09
CA ALA A 489 -52.61 25.39 1.44
C ALA A 489 -53.35 25.08 0.12
N GLY A 490 -54.64 25.40 0.02
CA GLY A 490 -55.41 25.21 -1.21
C GLY A 490 -55.00 26.17 -2.34
N LEU A 491 -54.61 27.41 -1.99
CA LEU A 491 -54.04 28.36 -2.96
C LEU A 491 -52.67 27.88 -3.45
N GLN A 492 -51.86 27.32 -2.54
CA GLN A 492 -50.55 26.77 -2.87
C GLN A 492 -50.66 25.52 -3.75
N GLY A 493 -51.64 24.63 -3.52
CA GLY A 493 -51.95 23.52 -4.43
C GLY A 493 -52.35 23.99 -5.83
N LEU A 494 -53.12 25.07 -5.94
CA LEU A 494 -53.49 25.68 -7.23
C LEU A 494 -52.28 26.27 -7.99
N LEU A 495 -51.29 26.80 -7.26
CA LEU A 495 -50.05 27.36 -7.80
C LEU A 495 -49.00 26.30 -8.18
N VAL A 496 -48.95 25.19 -7.44
CA VAL A 496 -48.00 24.08 -7.68
C VAL A 496 -48.43 23.19 -8.86
N GLY A 497 -49.72 23.21 -9.24
CA GLY A 497 -50.22 22.66 -10.50
C GLY A 497 -50.22 21.13 -10.64
N ARG A 498 -49.49 20.41 -9.77
CA ARG A 498 -49.42 18.94 -9.75
C ARG A 498 -50.51 18.37 -8.85
N LYS A 499 -51.39 17.55 -9.42
CA LYS A 499 -52.29 16.67 -8.67
C LYS A 499 -51.52 15.41 -8.28
N TRP A 500 -51.87 14.85 -7.12
CA TRP A 500 -51.36 13.55 -6.69
C TRP A 500 -52.17 12.44 -7.36
N GLU A 501 -51.50 11.47 -7.98
CA GLU A 501 -52.13 10.34 -8.65
C GLU A 501 -51.56 9.01 -8.10
N GLY A 502 -52.29 8.39 -7.16
CA GLY A 502 -51.98 7.05 -6.63
C GLY A 502 -50.80 7.04 -5.66
N SER A 503 -49.85 6.14 -5.87
CA SER A 503 -48.64 6.03 -5.04
C SER A 503 -47.52 6.95 -5.55
N ASP A 504 -47.80 8.25 -5.64
CA ASP A 504 -46.90 9.26 -6.20
C ASP A 504 -45.62 9.42 -5.34
N ILE A 505 -44.52 8.82 -5.80
CA ILE A 505 -43.20 8.88 -5.16
C ILE A 505 -42.53 10.23 -5.50
N PRO A 506 -41.84 10.89 -4.55
CA PRO A 506 -41.17 12.16 -4.83
C PRO A 506 -40.18 12.03 -6.00
N LYS A 507 -40.18 13.01 -6.91
CA LYS A 507 -39.32 12.98 -8.12
C LYS A 507 -37.84 12.79 -7.79
N SER A 508 -37.37 13.37 -6.68
CA SER A 508 -36.01 13.22 -6.17
C SER A 508 -35.63 11.77 -5.83
N ILE A 509 -36.59 10.95 -5.40
CA ILE A 509 -36.37 9.52 -5.11
C ILE A 509 -36.28 8.71 -6.40
N LEU A 510 -37.17 8.98 -7.36
CA LEU A 510 -37.12 8.37 -8.69
C LEU A 510 -35.80 8.72 -9.39
N GLU A 511 -35.40 10.00 -9.35
CA GLU A 511 -34.13 10.50 -9.87
C GLU A 511 -32.91 9.88 -9.16
N ALA A 512 -32.94 9.73 -7.84
CA ALA A 512 -31.88 9.06 -7.09
C ALA A 512 -31.74 7.58 -7.50
N GLY A 513 -32.83 6.83 -7.59
CA GLY A 513 -32.79 5.43 -8.00
C GLY A 513 -32.32 5.24 -9.45
N ASP A 514 -32.75 6.11 -10.35
CA ASP A 514 -32.24 6.19 -11.73
C ASP A 514 -30.74 6.50 -11.77
N LEU A 515 -30.27 7.46 -10.96
CA LEU A 515 -28.86 7.84 -10.89
C LEU A 515 -28.00 6.70 -10.36
N PHE A 516 -28.40 6.04 -9.26
CA PHE A 516 -27.69 4.89 -8.73
C PHE A 516 -27.65 3.74 -9.75
N ALA A 517 -28.78 3.38 -10.37
CA ALA A 517 -28.84 2.31 -11.37
C ALA A 517 -27.95 2.62 -12.59
N LYS A 518 -28.05 3.82 -13.16
CA LYS A 518 -27.29 4.22 -14.36
C LYS A 518 -25.79 4.42 -14.09
N ARG A 519 -25.39 4.65 -12.82
CA ARG A 519 -23.99 4.87 -12.38
C ARG A 519 -23.40 3.71 -11.59
N MET A 520 -24.15 2.63 -11.39
CA MET A 520 -23.63 1.38 -10.85
C MET A 520 -22.55 0.85 -11.79
N ARG A 521 -21.37 0.52 -11.24
CA ARG A 521 -20.22 0.00 -11.97
C ARG A 521 -19.61 -1.16 -11.19
N MET A 522 -19.49 -2.31 -11.83
CA MET A 522 -18.79 -3.47 -11.29
C MET A 522 -17.35 -3.44 -11.79
N THR A 523 -16.38 -3.41 -10.87
CA THR A 523 -14.97 -3.56 -11.25
C THR A 523 -14.64 -5.03 -11.46
N ARG A 524 -13.65 -5.35 -12.31
CA ARG A 524 -13.19 -6.74 -12.52
C ARG A 524 -12.88 -7.48 -11.21
N ALA A 525 -12.25 -6.80 -10.26
CA ALA A 525 -11.97 -7.35 -8.93
C ALA A 525 -13.23 -7.67 -8.10
N MET A 526 -14.33 -6.93 -8.31
CA MET A 526 -15.62 -7.22 -7.68
C MET A 526 -16.31 -8.41 -8.35
N ARG A 527 -16.26 -8.51 -9.68
CA ARG A 527 -16.78 -9.66 -10.42
C ARG A 527 -16.06 -10.94 -10.02
N GLN A 528 -14.73 -10.98 -10.13
CA GLN A 528 -13.91 -12.12 -9.71
C GLN A 528 -14.21 -12.58 -8.26
N LEU A 529 -14.42 -11.63 -7.34
CA LEU A 529 -14.77 -11.96 -5.95
C LEU A 529 -16.19 -12.54 -5.81
N TRP A 530 -17.12 -12.07 -6.65
CA TRP A 530 -18.49 -12.58 -6.72
C TRP A 530 -18.53 -13.99 -7.33
N ASP A 531 -17.90 -14.19 -8.49
CA ASP A 531 -17.85 -15.46 -9.21
C ASP A 531 -17.28 -16.57 -8.29
N GLU A 532 -16.20 -16.27 -7.56
CA GLU A 532 -15.60 -17.22 -6.62
C GLU A 532 -16.43 -17.40 -5.33
N ARG A 533 -17.17 -16.37 -4.87
CA ARG A 533 -18.15 -16.53 -3.78
C ARG A 533 -19.29 -17.45 -4.19
N GLU A 534 -19.80 -17.33 -5.41
CA GLU A 534 -20.89 -18.21 -5.89
C GLU A 534 -20.42 -19.66 -5.99
N LYS A 535 -19.23 -19.92 -6.56
CA LYS A 535 -18.63 -21.26 -6.58
C LYS A 535 -18.34 -21.81 -5.18
N PHE A 536 -17.87 -20.97 -4.25
CA PHE A 536 -17.68 -21.35 -2.85
C PHE A 536 -19.01 -21.75 -2.18
N LEU A 537 -20.08 -20.99 -2.41
CA LEU A 537 -21.41 -21.26 -1.87
C LEU A 537 -22.18 -22.37 -2.61
N LYS A 538 -21.83 -22.70 -3.85
CA LYS A 538 -22.23 -23.96 -4.51
C LYS A 538 -21.54 -25.14 -3.81
N PHE A 539 -20.21 -25.07 -3.67
CA PHE A 539 -19.38 -26.10 -3.04
C PHE A 539 -19.77 -26.39 -1.58
N GLU A 540 -19.95 -25.38 -0.72
CA GLU A 540 -20.42 -25.59 0.67
C GLU A 540 -21.82 -26.24 0.76
N ARG A 541 -22.61 -26.23 -0.32
CA ARG A 541 -23.93 -26.85 -0.40
C ARG A 541 -23.92 -28.22 -1.07
N GLY A 542 -22.75 -28.73 -1.48
CA GLY A 542 -22.63 -29.96 -2.28
C GLY A 542 -23.21 -29.82 -3.70
N TRP A 543 -23.31 -28.61 -4.24
CA TRP A 543 -23.70 -28.38 -5.63
C TRP A 543 -22.43 -28.38 -6.50
N GLU A 544 -22.14 -29.52 -7.12
CA GLU A 544 -20.98 -29.66 -8.01
C GLU A 544 -21.17 -28.88 -9.31
N ASP A 545 -20.10 -28.20 -9.78
CA ASP A 545 -20.03 -27.68 -11.16
C ASP A 545 -19.77 -28.81 -12.18
N ASP A 546 -19.18 -29.94 -11.75
CA ASP A 546 -18.72 -31.00 -12.67
C ASP A 546 -19.88 -31.76 -13.36
N ASN A 547 -21.10 -31.65 -12.82
CA ASN A 547 -22.32 -32.23 -13.40
C ASN A 547 -23.04 -31.29 -14.39
N GLU A 548 -22.66 -30.02 -14.53
CA GLU A 548 -23.33 -29.11 -15.49
C GLU A 548 -23.06 -29.54 -16.95
N GLU A 549 -21.90 -30.15 -17.26
CA GLU A 549 -21.65 -30.79 -18.57
C GLU A 549 -22.52 -32.04 -18.80
N GLU A 550 -22.87 -32.82 -17.76
CA GLU A 550 -23.75 -33.99 -17.91
C GLU A 550 -25.24 -33.60 -18.02
N ILE A 551 -25.64 -32.47 -17.43
CA ILE A 551 -27.03 -31.98 -17.48
C ILE A 551 -27.39 -31.44 -18.88
N GLU A 552 -26.44 -30.86 -19.63
CA GLU A 552 -26.66 -30.52 -21.05
C GLU A 552 -26.66 -31.76 -21.98
N GLU A 553 -26.11 -32.90 -21.53
CA GLU A 553 -26.06 -34.18 -22.27
C GLU A 553 -27.24 -35.13 -21.96
N LEU A 554 -28.32 -34.65 -21.33
CA LEU A 554 -29.55 -35.42 -21.03
C LEU A 554 -30.44 -35.70 -22.27
N ASP A 555 -29.83 -36.17 -23.36
CA ASP A 555 -30.55 -36.90 -24.41
C ASP A 555 -30.81 -38.33 -23.94
N LEU A 556 -32.08 -38.67 -23.72
CA LEU A 556 -32.50 -39.89 -23.02
C LEU A 556 -32.03 -41.17 -23.74
N ASP A 557 -31.80 -41.08 -25.05
CA ASP A 557 -31.32 -42.18 -25.90
C ASP A 557 -29.83 -42.50 -25.67
N GLN A 558 -28.98 -41.49 -25.40
CA GLN A 558 -27.54 -41.71 -25.15
C GLN A 558 -27.29 -42.38 -23.78
N LEU A 559 -28.12 -42.05 -22.79
CA LEU A 559 -28.02 -42.60 -21.43
C LEU A 559 -28.35 -44.11 -21.41
N LEU A 560 -29.20 -44.58 -22.33
CA LEU A 560 -29.45 -46.02 -22.53
C LEU A 560 -28.26 -46.76 -23.17
N GLU A 561 -27.57 -46.14 -24.15
CA GLU A 561 -26.39 -46.74 -24.78
C GLU A 561 -25.20 -46.80 -23.80
N ARG A 562 -24.95 -45.74 -23.03
CA ARG A 562 -23.85 -45.64 -22.07
C ARG A 562 -23.96 -46.67 -20.94
N LYS A 563 -25.19 -47.05 -20.53
CA LYS A 563 -25.45 -48.07 -19.50
C LYS A 563 -25.20 -49.51 -19.97
N LEU A 564 -24.99 -49.74 -21.28
CA LEU A 564 -24.64 -51.04 -21.84
C LEU A 564 -23.12 -51.26 -21.98
N THR A 565 -22.30 -50.22 -21.84
CA THR A 565 -20.84 -50.30 -21.88
C THR A 565 -20.26 -50.18 -20.48
N LEU A 566 -20.11 -51.33 -19.80
CA LEU A 566 -19.29 -51.46 -18.59
C LEU A 566 -17.81 -51.24 -18.93
N ASP A 567 -17.30 -50.03 -18.74
CA ASP A 567 -15.86 -49.75 -18.72
C ASP A 567 -15.53 -48.74 -17.61
N GLU A 568 -15.15 -49.27 -16.44
CA GLU A 568 -14.77 -48.49 -15.25
C GLU A 568 -13.41 -47.81 -15.47
N SER A 569 -13.39 -46.59 -16.00
CA SER A 569 -12.25 -45.68 -15.83
C SER A 569 -12.58 -44.19 -16.02
N VAL A 570 -13.49 -43.66 -15.20
CA VAL A 570 -13.61 -42.21 -15.02
C VAL A 570 -12.33 -41.71 -14.35
N LYS A 571 -11.39 -41.23 -15.16
CA LYS A 571 -10.28 -40.41 -14.67
C LYS A 571 -10.87 -39.07 -14.25
N PRO A 572 -10.53 -38.52 -13.07
CA PRO A 572 -11.04 -37.22 -12.65
C PRO A 572 -10.69 -36.18 -13.71
N LYS A 573 -11.72 -35.55 -14.29
CA LYS A 573 -11.55 -34.42 -15.21
C LYS A 573 -11.00 -33.25 -14.40
N HIS A 574 -9.69 -33.00 -14.46
CA HIS A 574 -9.12 -31.79 -13.86
C HIS A 574 -9.85 -30.54 -14.39
N ILE A 575 -10.48 -29.80 -13.48
CA ILE A 575 -11.13 -28.50 -13.73
C ILE A 575 -10.21 -27.66 -14.61
N ARG A 576 -10.73 -27.17 -15.75
CA ARG A 576 -9.95 -26.33 -16.66
C ARG A 576 -9.62 -25.01 -15.98
N ASN A 577 -8.36 -24.88 -15.59
CA ASN A 577 -7.78 -23.69 -14.97
C ASN A 577 -7.61 -22.55 -15.99
N GLU A 578 -8.71 -22.06 -16.55
CA GLU A 578 -8.69 -20.97 -17.51
C GLU A 578 -8.29 -19.65 -16.83
N VAL A 579 -7.61 -18.80 -17.58
CA VAL A 579 -7.22 -17.45 -17.15
C VAL A 579 -8.33 -16.49 -17.52
N ASP A 580 -8.86 -15.78 -16.54
CA ASP A 580 -9.79 -14.69 -16.78
C ASP A 580 -9.09 -13.55 -17.52
N TYR A 581 -9.43 -13.34 -18.80
CA TYR A 581 -8.99 -12.20 -19.58
C TYR A 581 -9.95 -10.99 -19.47
N GLY A 582 -11.08 -11.11 -18.78
CA GLY A 582 -12.16 -10.11 -18.82
C GLY A 582 -13.08 -10.25 -20.04
N PRO A 583 -14.00 -9.30 -20.25
CA PRO A 583 -15.14 -9.48 -21.16
C PRO A 583 -14.82 -9.25 -22.65
N HIS A 584 -13.62 -8.78 -22.98
CA HIS A 584 -13.23 -8.43 -24.34
C HIS A 584 -12.56 -9.63 -25.04
N ALA A 585 -13.12 -10.11 -26.15
CA ALA A 585 -12.50 -11.17 -26.94
C ALA A 585 -11.16 -10.73 -27.58
N ASP A 586 -11.13 -9.50 -28.10
CA ASP A 586 -10.07 -8.91 -28.92
C ASP A 586 -8.93 -8.26 -28.08
N ILE A 587 -8.51 -8.92 -27.00
CA ILE A 587 -7.37 -8.47 -26.19
C ILE A 587 -6.04 -8.79 -26.90
N ASP A 588 -5.13 -7.82 -26.89
CA ASP A 588 -3.75 -7.93 -27.37
C ASP A 588 -3.05 -9.20 -26.86
N SER A 589 -2.46 -9.97 -27.77
CA SER A 589 -1.72 -11.20 -27.48
C SER A 589 -0.57 -10.99 -26.50
N GLU A 590 0.03 -9.79 -26.44
CA GLU A 590 1.05 -9.46 -25.44
C GLU A 590 0.45 -9.44 -24.02
N VAL A 591 -0.76 -8.94 -23.86
CA VAL A 591 -1.45 -8.85 -22.56
C VAL A 591 -1.92 -10.24 -22.10
N LYS A 592 -2.47 -11.06 -23.01
CA LYS A 592 -2.83 -12.46 -22.70
C LYS A 592 -1.62 -13.25 -22.19
N SER A 593 -0.53 -13.23 -22.96
CA SER A 593 0.75 -13.90 -22.60
C SER A 593 1.30 -13.43 -21.24
N LYS A 594 1.22 -12.13 -20.92
CA LYS A 594 1.62 -11.62 -19.59
C LYS A 594 0.73 -12.11 -18.45
N LEU A 595 -0.59 -12.19 -18.66
CA LEU A 595 -1.52 -12.72 -17.66
C LEU A 595 -1.30 -14.21 -17.41
N ASP A 596 -1.08 -14.99 -18.48
CA ASP A 596 -0.73 -16.41 -18.42
C ASP A 596 0.60 -16.63 -17.69
N PHE A 597 1.57 -15.76 -17.92
CA PHE A 597 2.84 -15.82 -17.22
C PHE A 597 2.67 -15.55 -15.72
N VAL A 598 1.91 -14.52 -15.34
CA VAL A 598 1.62 -14.21 -13.92
C VAL A 598 0.80 -15.33 -13.26
N GLU A 599 -0.08 -16.00 -14.01
CA GLU A 599 -0.79 -17.20 -13.57
C GLU A 599 0.17 -18.34 -13.23
N GLN A 600 1.02 -18.72 -14.19
CA GLN A 600 1.99 -19.80 -14.02
C GLN A 600 3.00 -19.51 -12.91
N LEU A 601 3.47 -18.26 -12.80
CA LEU A 601 4.33 -17.82 -11.72
C LEU A 601 3.64 -18.00 -10.37
N TYR A 602 2.41 -17.50 -10.22
CA TYR A 602 1.68 -17.61 -8.95
C TYR A 602 1.52 -19.07 -8.53
N LYS A 603 1.17 -19.97 -9.46
CA LYS A 603 1.10 -21.42 -9.19
C LYS A 603 2.43 -21.95 -8.64
N ARG A 604 3.55 -21.75 -9.34
CA ARG A 604 4.87 -22.30 -8.94
C ARG A 604 5.36 -21.76 -7.60
N VAL A 605 5.18 -20.45 -7.40
CA VAL A 605 5.75 -19.69 -6.28
C VAL A 605 4.89 -19.75 -5.02
N LEU A 606 3.63 -20.22 -5.10
CA LEU A 606 2.69 -20.29 -3.97
C LEU A 606 3.28 -20.82 -2.64
N PRO A 607 4.10 -21.90 -2.62
CA PRO A 607 4.72 -22.40 -1.38
C PRO A 607 5.78 -21.43 -0.81
N ASP A 608 6.51 -20.73 -1.68
CA ASP A 608 7.61 -19.83 -1.32
C ASP A 608 7.14 -18.42 -0.93
N LEU A 609 5.90 -18.02 -1.25
CA LEU A 609 5.38 -16.66 -1.02
C LEU A 609 5.53 -16.18 0.43
N GLN A 610 5.29 -17.05 1.43
CA GLN A 610 5.45 -16.67 2.83
C GLN A 610 6.93 -16.41 3.17
N SER A 611 7.83 -17.28 2.72
CA SER A 611 9.28 -17.12 2.94
C SER A 611 9.81 -15.87 2.24
N LEU A 612 9.36 -15.59 1.01
CA LEU A 612 9.64 -14.36 0.27
C LEU A 612 9.24 -13.12 1.06
N VAL A 613 8.00 -13.06 1.57
CA VAL A 613 7.53 -11.94 2.40
C VAL A 613 8.39 -11.79 3.65
N ILE A 614 8.67 -12.87 4.37
CA ILE A 614 9.51 -12.83 5.58
C ILE A 614 10.90 -12.24 5.29
N VAL A 615 11.57 -12.62 4.19
CA VAL A 615 12.89 -12.08 3.83
C VAL A 615 12.82 -10.59 3.50
N LEU A 616 11.85 -10.19 2.67
CA LEU A 616 11.66 -8.78 2.32
C LEU A 616 11.36 -7.91 3.56
N LEU A 617 10.61 -8.42 4.53
CA LEU A 617 10.36 -7.71 5.79
C LEU A 617 11.55 -7.77 6.78
N LYS A 618 12.36 -8.84 6.79
CA LYS A 618 13.64 -8.88 7.53
C LYS A 618 14.57 -7.74 7.09
N ALA A 619 14.65 -7.44 5.79
CA ALA A 619 15.46 -6.33 5.28
C ALA A 619 14.97 -4.95 5.78
N ILE A 620 13.65 -4.73 5.82
CA ILE A 620 13.07 -3.51 6.43
C ILE A 620 13.37 -3.47 7.94
N LEU A 621 13.24 -4.60 8.64
CA LEU A 621 13.54 -4.71 10.08
C LEU A 621 15.01 -4.42 10.39
N ALA A 622 15.95 -4.83 9.54
CA ALA A 622 17.36 -4.49 9.66
C ALA A 622 17.58 -2.97 9.58
N ASN A 623 16.95 -2.30 8.60
CA ASN A 623 16.99 -0.84 8.47
C ASN A 623 16.39 -0.13 9.71
N VAL A 624 15.20 -0.56 10.17
CA VAL A 624 14.58 -0.05 11.40
C VAL A 624 15.46 -0.26 12.63
N THR A 625 16.13 -1.41 12.74
CA THR A 625 17.04 -1.71 13.84
C THR A 625 18.25 -0.76 13.82
N ALA A 626 18.87 -0.58 12.66
CA ALA A 626 19.99 0.34 12.49
C ALA A 626 19.62 1.79 12.87
N LEU A 627 18.43 2.27 12.49
CA LEU A 627 17.94 3.61 12.88
C LEU A 627 17.71 3.78 14.39
N ILE A 628 17.51 2.68 15.13
CA ILE A 628 17.31 2.70 16.59
C ILE A 628 18.65 2.58 17.32
N THR A 629 19.59 1.77 16.81
CA THR A 629 20.90 1.55 17.42
C THR A 629 21.91 2.64 17.09
N GLN A 630 21.76 3.32 15.95
CA GLN A 630 22.56 4.49 15.55
C GLN A 630 21.70 5.78 15.60
N PRO A 631 21.42 6.34 16.79
CA PRO A 631 20.83 7.66 16.87
C PRO A 631 21.82 8.70 16.34
N ILE A 632 21.46 9.34 15.23
CA ILE A 632 22.21 10.45 14.61
C ILE A 632 22.28 11.60 15.64
N GLY A 633 23.37 11.67 16.41
CA GLY A 633 23.54 12.70 17.45
C GLY A 633 24.37 12.38 18.69
N GLN A 634 25.00 11.20 18.83
CA GLN A 634 25.98 10.97 19.91
C GLN A 634 27.39 10.67 19.36
N PRO A 635 28.41 11.51 19.68
CA PRO A 635 29.78 11.21 19.32
C PRO A 635 30.33 10.07 20.19
N GLN A 636 30.60 8.92 19.60
CA GLN A 636 31.35 7.86 20.27
C GLN A 636 32.85 8.17 20.23
N ASN A 637 33.43 8.42 21.40
CA ASN A 637 34.87 8.35 21.60
C ASN A 637 35.31 6.87 21.62
N GLY A 638 35.95 6.42 20.54
CA GLY A 638 37.10 5.52 20.62
C GLY A 638 36.87 3.99 20.60
N VAL A 639 37.32 3.40 19.48
CA VAL A 639 38.00 2.09 19.37
C VAL A 639 37.17 0.79 19.58
N GLY A 640 36.80 0.18 18.44
CA GLY A 640 37.26 -1.20 18.15
C GLY A 640 36.39 -2.42 18.51
N THR A 641 35.76 -2.98 17.48
CA THR A 641 35.60 -4.43 17.20
C THR A 641 34.64 -5.33 18.01
N SER A 642 34.21 -6.39 17.33
CA SER A 642 33.23 -7.42 17.72
C SER A 642 33.68 -8.39 18.83
N PHE A 643 32.70 -9.21 19.26
CA PHE A 643 32.74 -10.40 20.13
C PHE A 643 32.49 -10.25 21.64
N ARG A 644 31.75 -11.24 22.16
CA ARG A 644 31.28 -11.37 23.55
C ARG A 644 32.40 -11.75 24.51
N SER A 645 32.34 -11.28 25.76
CA SER A 645 32.37 -12.13 26.97
C SER A 645 32.03 -11.35 28.23
N GLU A 646 31.36 -11.98 29.18
CA GLU A 646 31.10 -11.43 30.52
C GLU A 646 32.35 -11.57 31.42
N THR A 647 32.79 -10.48 32.06
CA THR A 647 33.41 -10.59 33.40
C THR A 647 33.17 -9.33 34.23
N ASN A 648 32.58 -9.50 35.42
CA ASN A 648 32.53 -8.44 36.43
C ASN A 648 33.93 -8.18 37.01
N LEU A 649 34.43 -6.94 36.95
CA LEU A 649 35.52 -6.47 37.81
C LEU A 649 35.32 -4.99 38.17
N ARG A 650 35.23 -4.71 39.47
CA ARG A 650 35.11 -3.35 40.03
C ARG A 650 36.48 -2.69 40.10
N SER A 651 36.56 -1.39 39.79
CA SER A 651 37.61 -0.53 40.37
C SER A 651 37.12 0.90 40.54
N ASN A 652 37.40 1.49 41.71
CA ASN A 652 37.19 2.90 42.02
C ASN A 652 38.34 3.74 41.44
N SER A 653 38.06 4.97 41.00
CA SER A 653 38.78 6.13 41.55
C SER A 653 38.24 7.50 41.07
N VAL A 654 38.00 8.36 42.06
CA VAL A 654 38.24 9.82 42.08
C VAL A 654 37.63 10.66 40.95
N GLY A 655 36.54 11.36 41.27
CA GLY A 655 36.04 12.46 40.45
C GLY A 655 36.92 13.71 40.53
N GLN A 656 37.08 14.38 39.38
CA GLN A 656 37.48 15.79 39.31
C GLN A 656 36.28 16.62 38.87
N ASN A 657 35.98 17.68 39.62
CA ASN A 657 35.09 18.73 39.16
C ASN A 657 35.68 19.38 37.90
N LYS A 658 34.90 19.40 36.81
CA LYS A 658 35.13 20.28 35.66
C LYS A 658 33.94 21.22 35.51
N ASP A 659 34.22 22.49 35.23
CA ASP A 659 33.23 23.55 35.22
C ASP A 659 32.14 23.33 34.16
N PRO A 660 30.86 23.61 34.48
CA PRO A 660 29.73 23.44 33.55
C PRO A 660 29.71 24.46 32.39
N ALA A 661 30.67 25.40 32.35
CA ALA A 661 30.76 26.45 31.34
C ALA A 661 31.54 26.07 30.07
N ASN A 662 32.11 24.85 30.01
CA ASN A 662 33.02 24.44 28.93
C ASN A 662 32.60 23.14 28.24
N VAL A 663 31.29 22.89 28.16
CA VAL A 663 30.71 21.85 27.30
C VAL A 663 30.70 22.37 25.86
N PRO A 664 31.44 21.78 24.91
CA PRO A 664 31.29 22.12 23.51
C PRO A 664 29.85 21.84 23.08
N LEU A 665 29.22 22.76 22.36
CA LEU A 665 27.94 22.44 21.71
C LEU A 665 28.15 21.21 20.82
N PRO A 666 27.16 20.31 20.71
CA PRO A 666 27.25 19.20 19.79
C PRO A 666 27.29 19.75 18.36
N ASN A 667 28.48 19.79 17.78
CA ASN A 667 28.62 19.95 16.35
C ASN A 667 27.86 18.79 15.71
N SER A 668 26.79 19.09 14.98
CA SER A 668 26.20 18.13 14.06
C SER A 668 27.27 17.81 13.03
N VAL A 669 27.79 16.59 13.07
CA VAL A 669 28.74 16.07 12.09
C VAL A 669 28.08 16.20 10.71
N ASP A 670 28.76 16.87 9.78
CA ASP A 670 28.30 16.94 8.40
C ASP A 670 28.43 15.54 7.79
N PRO A 671 27.44 14.99 7.06
CA PRO A 671 27.58 13.69 6.39
C PRO A 671 28.80 13.59 5.43
N SER A 672 29.45 14.69 5.07
CA SER A 672 30.77 14.69 4.42
C SER A 672 31.91 14.11 5.29
N ASP A 673 31.79 14.19 6.61
CA ASP A 673 32.85 13.86 7.57
C ASP A 673 32.72 12.44 8.13
N LEU A 674 31.67 11.72 7.76
CA LEU A 674 31.45 10.32 8.13
C LEU A 674 32.42 9.38 7.39
N PRO A 675 32.83 8.25 8.01
CA PRO A 675 33.67 7.26 7.34
C PRO A 675 32.93 6.61 6.15
N ILE A 676 33.69 6.24 5.12
CA ILE A 676 33.15 5.70 3.86
C ILE A 676 32.23 4.49 4.10
N ASP A 677 32.61 3.60 5.02
CA ASP A 677 31.82 2.40 5.38
C ASP A 677 30.44 2.74 5.95
N GLU A 678 30.31 3.84 6.72
CA GLU A 678 29.02 4.27 7.28
C GLU A 678 28.12 4.87 6.20
N ILE A 679 28.71 5.59 5.24
CA ILE A 679 28.01 6.17 4.10
C ILE A 679 27.55 5.08 3.12
N GLU A 680 28.40 4.09 2.82
CA GLU A 680 28.02 2.90 2.05
C GLU A 680 26.91 2.12 2.78
N ALA A 681 26.99 1.97 4.11
CA ALA A 681 25.91 1.36 4.90
C ALA A 681 24.61 2.18 4.87
N MET A 682 24.65 3.51 4.73
CA MET A 682 23.45 4.34 4.50
C MET A 682 22.91 4.16 3.07
N ARG A 683 23.76 4.31 2.05
CA ARG A 683 23.42 4.11 0.62
C ARG A 683 22.81 2.73 0.36
N SER A 684 23.44 1.67 0.86
CA SER A 684 22.94 0.28 0.73
C SER A 684 21.59 0.06 1.42
N ARG A 685 21.32 0.72 2.57
CA ARG A 685 20.00 0.71 3.22
C ARG A 685 18.92 1.39 2.37
N GLU A 686 19.23 2.51 1.71
CA GLU A 686 18.29 3.19 0.81
C GLU A 686 17.99 2.37 -0.45
N ILE A 687 19.03 1.82 -1.08
CA ILE A 687 18.93 0.95 -2.26
C ILE A 687 18.11 -0.30 -1.93
N THR A 688 18.35 -0.92 -0.77
CA THR A 688 17.56 -2.04 -0.26
C THR A 688 16.09 -1.66 -0.07
N ALA A 689 15.80 -0.50 0.53
CA ALA A 689 14.43 -0.02 0.71
C ALA A 689 13.72 0.28 -0.62
N LYS A 690 14.44 0.84 -1.61
CA LYS A 690 13.97 1.04 -2.99
C LYS A 690 13.58 -0.30 -3.61
N ALA A 691 14.50 -1.27 -3.65
CA ALA A 691 14.25 -2.59 -4.23
C ALA A 691 13.09 -3.33 -3.55
N VAL A 692 13.11 -3.46 -2.22
CA VAL A 692 12.08 -4.17 -1.44
C VAL A 692 10.69 -3.54 -1.63
N SER A 693 10.59 -2.21 -1.53
CA SER A 693 9.31 -1.51 -1.70
C SER A 693 8.78 -1.59 -3.14
N GLY A 694 9.67 -1.58 -4.12
CA GLY A 694 9.37 -1.80 -5.53
C GLY A 694 8.82 -3.21 -5.80
N ILE A 695 9.51 -4.26 -5.33
CA ILE A 695 9.09 -5.67 -5.43
C ILE A 695 7.66 -5.84 -4.87
N LEU A 696 7.46 -5.45 -3.61
CA LEU A 696 6.18 -5.64 -2.92
C LEU A 696 5.04 -4.91 -3.65
N LEU A 697 5.26 -3.67 -4.09
CA LEU A 697 4.23 -2.89 -4.78
C LEU A 697 3.90 -3.44 -6.17
N VAL A 698 4.90 -3.89 -6.93
CA VAL A 698 4.72 -4.42 -8.28
C VAL A 698 4.03 -5.79 -8.25
N LEU A 699 4.43 -6.70 -7.34
CA LEU A 699 3.73 -7.97 -7.13
C LEU A 699 2.26 -7.76 -6.69
N LEU A 700 2.01 -6.87 -5.72
CA LEU A 700 0.64 -6.50 -5.32
C LEU A 700 -0.21 -5.92 -6.47
N LYS A 701 0.41 -5.21 -7.43
CA LYS A 701 -0.31 -4.72 -8.61
C LYS A 701 -0.59 -5.86 -9.59
N TRP A 702 0.41 -6.68 -9.95
CA TRP A 702 0.25 -7.78 -10.90
C TRP A 702 -0.69 -8.87 -10.41
N PHE A 703 -0.58 -9.31 -9.15
CA PHE A 703 -1.53 -10.27 -8.58
C PHE A 703 -2.96 -9.73 -8.60
N LYS A 704 -3.19 -8.43 -8.32
CA LYS A 704 -4.53 -7.84 -8.41
C LYS A 704 -5.08 -7.74 -9.83
N VAL A 705 -4.21 -7.64 -10.84
CA VAL A 705 -4.60 -7.62 -12.26
C VAL A 705 -4.77 -9.04 -12.81
N SER A 706 -4.11 -10.05 -12.24
CA SER A 706 -4.38 -11.46 -12.54
C SER A 706 -5.68 -11.90 -11.88
N HIS A 707 -5.76 -11.87 -10.55
CA HIS A 707 -6.95 -12.30 -9.80
C HIS A 707 -7.03 -11.68 -8.39
N ILE A 708 -8.20 -11.18 -7.99
CA ILE A 708 -8.38 -10.52 -6.70
C ILE A 708 -7.95 -11.37 -5.49
N LEU A 709 -8.26 -12.68 -5.48
CA LEU A 709 -7.92 -13.54 -4.35
C LEU A 709 -6.40 -13.78 -4.21
N LYS A 710 -5.63 -13.73 -5.30
CA LYS A 710 -4.15 -13.78 -5.27
C LYS A 710 -3.57 -12.55 -4.58
N PHE A 711 -4.14 -11.38 -4.88
CA PHE A 711 -3.79 -10.13 -4.19
C PHE A 711 -4.18 -10.19 -2.71
N GLU A 712 -5.39 -10.64 -2.39
CA GLU A 712 -5.84 -10.72 -1.00
C GLU A 712 -4.95 -11.68 -0.19
N TYR A 713 -4.63 -12.87 -0.71
CA TYR A 713 -3.68 -13.80 -0.10
C TYR A 713 -2.31 -13.15 0.16
N PHE A 714 -1.73 -12.46 -0.83
CA PHE A 714 -0.44 -11.77 -0.63
C PHE A 714 -0.53 -10.61 0.39
N THR A 715 -1.68 -9.92 0.50
CA THR A 715 -1.90 -8.95 1.60
C THR A 715 -2.09 -9.59 2.97
N GLN A 716 -2.67 -10.79 3.06
CA GLN A 716 -2.78 -11.56 4.30
C GLN A 716 -1.39 -11.97 4.78
N LEU A 717 -0.54 -12.52 3.90
CA LEU A 717 0.86 -12.85 4.22
C LEU A 717 1.65 -11.64 4.76
N LEU A 718 1.45 -10.46 4.17
CA LEU A 718 2.05 -9.20 4.66
C LEU A 718 1.50 -8.79 6.04
N LEU A 719 0.19 -8.91 6.25
CA LEU A 719 -0.45 -8.60 7.54
C LEU A 719 0.05 -9.53 8.66
N ASP A 720 0.03 -10.83 8.41
CA ASP A 720 0.42 -11.89 9.35
C ASP A 720 1.93 -11.84 9.66
N SER A 721 2.74 -11.42 8.68
CA SER A 721 4.17 -11.12 8.86
C SER A 721 4.45 -9.75 9.49
N ASN A 722 3.44 -9.09 10.09
CA ASN A 722 3.55 -7.84 10.83
C ASN A 722 4.01 -6.60 10.00
N TYR A 723 3.64 -6.51 8.72
CA TYR A 723 3.97 -5.36 7.87
C TYR A 723 3.50 -4.01 8.45
N LEU A 724 2.26 -3.94 8.95
CA LEU A 724 1.68 -2.69 9.47
C LEU A 724 2.50 -2.09 10.64
N PRO A 725 2.72 -2.79 11.77
CA PRO A 725 3.53 -2.25 12.87
C PRO A 725 5.00 -2.04 12.47
N LEU A 726 5.57 -2.87 11.57
CA LEU A 726 6.95 -2.70 11.11
C LEU A 726 7.16 -1.38 10.35
N VAL A 727 6.30 -1.07 9.38
CA VAL A 727 6.38 0.16 8.60
C VAL A 727 5.97 1.39 9.41
N LEU A 728 5.03 1.25 10.36
CA LEU A 728 4.77 2.31 11.34
C LEU A 728 5.97 2.57 12.25
N LYS A 729 6.73 1.53 12.64
CA LYS A 729 7.96 1.69 13.41
C LYS A 729 9.06 2.37 12.60
N LEU A 730 9.22 2.01 11.31
CA LEU A 730 10.09 2.73 10.37
C LEU A 730 9.74 4.22 10.32
N PHE A 731 8.47 4.54 10.00
CA PHE A 731 8.03 5.93 9.97
C PHE A 731 8.11 6.63 11.32
N ALA A 732 7.99 5.93 12.46
CA ALA A 732 8.14 6.56 13.78
C ALA A 732 9.57 7.09 13.98
N HIS A 733 10.59 6.26 13.70
CA HIS A 733 12.00 6.59 13.92
C HIS A 733 12.65 7.41 12.79
N GLN A 734 12.10 7.38 11.57
CA GLN A 734 12.64 8.13 10.43
C GLN A 734 12.13 9.58 10.41
N GLU A 735 13.04 10.56 10.43
CA GLU A 735 12.73 11.98 10.19
C GLU A 735 12.70 12.25 8.68
N ILE A 736 11.55 11.99 8.06
CA ILE A 736 11.39 11.96 6.60
C ILE A 736 11.81 13.29 5.96
N ASP A 737 11.57 14.42 6.63
CA ASP A 737 11.98 15.77 6.21
C ASP A 737 13.50 15.90 6.05
N LYS A 738 14.30 15.27 6.92
CA LYS A 738 15.76 15.22 6.77
C LYS A 738 16.20 14.15 5.78
N VAL A 739 15.51 13.01 5.74
CA VAL A 739 15.92 11.85 4.92
C VAL A 739 15.57 12.01 3.44
N VAL A 740 14.62 12.88 3.06
CA VAL A 740 14.45 13.27 1.65
C VAL A 740 15.47 14.32 1.20
N ASP A 741 16.05 15.08 2.13
CA ASP A 741 17.04 16.14 1.86
C ASP A 741 18.49 15.62 1.91
N SER A 742 18.75 14.49 2.57
CA SER A 742 20.08 13.91 2.71
C SER A 742 20.64 13.36 1.39
N LYS A 743 21.85 13.81 1.01
CA LYS A 743 22.65 13.23 -0.08
C LYS A 743 23.58 12.13 0.46
N THR A 744 23.28 10.88 0.13
CA THR A 744 24.11 9.70 0.46
C THR A 744 25.12 9.33 -0.63
N ASP A 745 24.86 9.71 -1.89
CA ASP A 745 25.75 9.43 -3.01
C ASP A 745 26.93 10.42 -3.05
N ARG A 746 28.14 9.89 -3.30
CA ARG A 746 29.35 10.69 -3.56
C ARG A 746 29.76 10.56 -5.01
N ASP A 747 29.51 11.61 -5.79
CA ASP A 747 29.75 11.65 -7.24
C ASP A 747 31.22 11.39 -7.62
N GLU A 748 32.18 11.59 -6.71
CA GLU A 748 33.61 11.28 -6.87
C GLU A 748 33.94 9.79 -6.73
N MET A 749 33.14 9.04 -5.96
CA MET A 749 33.31 7.60 -5.72
C MET A 749 32.39 6.75 -6.61
N SER A 750 31.64 7.40 -7.52
CA SER A 750 30.78 6.75 -8.51
C SER A 750 31.56 5.83 -9.46
N PHE A 751 30.91 4.78 -9.95
CA PHE A 751 31.47 3.85 -10.93
C PHE A 751 31.98 4.58 -12.18
N PHE A 752 31.24 5.59 -12.65
CA PHE A 752 31.63 6.39 -13.81
C PHE A 752 32.80 7.34 -13.52
N ALA A 753 32.93 7.88 -12.29
CA ALA A 753 34.13 8.61 -11.88
C ALA A 753 35.37 7.71 -11.91
N PHE A 754 35.26 6.50 -11.36
CA PHE A 754 36.33 5.50 -11.41
C PHE A 754 36.72 5.17 -12.86
N CYS A 755 35.75 4.96 -13.75
CA CYS A 755 35.99 4.70 -15.16
C CYS A 755 36.73 5.85 -15.85
N ASN A 756 36.26 7.08 -15.68
CA ASN A 756 36.87 8.27 -16.27
C ASN A 756 38.31 8.49 -15.77
N GLY A 757 38.56 8.30 -14.46
CA GLY A 757 39.87 8.48 -13.85
C GLY A 757 40.91 7.41 -14.20
N ASN A 758 40.48 6.20 -14.59
CA ASN A 758 41.35 5.07 -14.94
C ASN A 758 41.39 4.76 -16.46
N SER A 759 40.83 5.66 -17.28
CA SER A 759 40.78 5.59 -18.74
C SER A 759 42.01 6.18 -19.40
N LYS A 760 42.31 5.77 -20.65
CA LYS A 760 43.28 6.44 -21.54
C LYS A 760 42.97 7.93 -21.75
N ASN A 761 41.70 8.34 -21.57
CA ASN A 761 41.23 9.72 -21.73
C ASN A 761 41.02 10.43 -20.38
N ALA A 762 41.64 9.95 -19.30
CA ALA A 762 41.59 10.62 -18.00
C ALA A 762 42.10 12.07 -18.12
N PRO A 763 41.42 13.06 -17.52
CA PRO A 763 41.92 14.43 -17.55
C PRO A 763 43.24 14.49 -16.79
N THR A 764 44.33 14.77 -17.51
CA THR A 764 45.63 15.04 -16.90
C THR A 764 45.47 16.19 -15.90
N PRO A 765 45.92 16.03 -14.64
CA PRO A 765 46.01 17.17 -13.75
C PRO A 765 46.92 18.19 -14.43
N SER A 766 46.42 19.43 -14.60
CA SER A 766 47.23 20.53 -15.08
C SER A 766 48.38 20.72 -14.09
N GLU A 767 49.58 20.32 -14.49
CA GLU A 767 50.80 20.66 -13.75
C GLU A 767 50.81 22.18 -13.56
N PRO A 768 51.06 22.69 -12.34
CA PRO A 768 51.31 24.12 -12.17
C PRO A 768 52.54 24.46 -13.02
N GLU A 769 52.42 25.43 -13.93
CA GLU A 769 53.50 25.77 -14.87
C GLU A 769 54.77 26.18 -14.09
N GLU A 770 55.73 25.26 -13.97
CA GLU A 770 57.11 25.58 -13.55
C GLU A 770 57.77 26.43 -14.65
N GLY A 771 57.60 27.75 -14.57
CA GLY A 771 57.75 28.60 -15.75
C GLY A 771 58.27 30.04 -15.59
N SER A 772 58.70 30.51 -14.41
CA SER A 772 59.69 31.61 -14.29
C SER A 772 60.03 31.95 -12.83
N GLU A 773 61.33 31.95 -12.50
CA GLU A 773 61.85 32.79 -11.42
C GLU A 773 61.79 34.27 -11.88
N GLU A 774 61.13 35.16 -11.14
CA GLU A 774 61.57 36.57 -10.95
C GLU A 774 60.71 37.35 -9.93
N ASP A 775 61.42 37.87 -8.91
CA ASP A 775 61.16 39.08 -8.07
C ASP A 775 59.94 39.18 -7.12
N GLU A 776 60.23 39.06 -5.81
CA GLU A 776 59.31 39.20 -4.66
C GLU A 776 59.03 40.69 -4.30
N ALA A 777 58.76 41.55 -5.29
CA ALA A 777 58.65 43.00 -5.08
C ALA A 777 57.60 43.76 -5.95
N ALA A 778 56.71 43.07 -6.67
CA ALA A 778 55.68 43.71 -7.50
C ALA A 778 54.27 43.71 -6.84
N PRO A 779 53.54 44.85 -6.81
CA PRO A 779 52.14 44.85 -6.40
C PRO A 779 51.26 44.15 -7.45
N PRO A 780 50.14 43.52 -7.04
CA PRO A 780 49.33 42.70 -7.95
C PRO A 780 48.73 43.52 -9.10
N PRO A 781 48.59 42.92 -10.30
CA PRO A 781 48.16 43.63 -11.50
C PRO A 781 46.72 44.16 -11.35
N ILE A 782 46.52 45.41 -11.77
CA ILE A 782 45.21 46.08 -11.73
C ILE A 782 44.27 45.40 -12.73
N LYS A 783 43.29 44.65 -12.22
CA LYS A 783 42.21 44.04 -13.03
C LYS A 783 41.38 45.13 -13.71
N LEU A 784 41.57 45.34 -15.01
CA LEU A 784 40.83 46.31 -15.84
C LEU A 784 39.39 45.88 -16.20
N ARG A 785 38.90 44.75 -15.65
CA ARG A 785 37.48 44.39 -15.67
C ARG A 785 36.98 44.20 -14.25
N ARG A 786 35.96 44.99 -13.91
CA ARG A 786 35.15 44.85 -12.69
C ARG A 786 34.18 43.70 -12.92
N GLU A 787 34.41 42.57 -12.26
CA GLU A 787 33.34 41.59 -12.05
C GLU A 787 32.23 42.29 -11.25
N LEU A 788 31.01 42.22 -11.76
CA LEU A 788 29.84 42.80 -11.10
C LEU A 788 29.38 41.80 -10.03
N PRO A 789 29.36 42.18 -8.74
CA PRO A 789 28.74 41.34 -7.72
C PRO A 789 27.26 41.16 -8.05
N LEU A 790 26.74 39.96 -7.80
CA LEU A 790 25.29 39.72 -7.80
C LEU A 790 24.64 40.69 -6.80
N ALA A 791 23.51 41.27 -7.19
CA ALA A 791 22.88 42.35 -6.43
C ALA A 791 22.35 41.85 -5.08
N VAL A 792 23.00 42.24 -4.00
CA VAL A 792 22.48 42.12 -2.64
C VAL A 792 21.40 43.19 -2.46
N PRO A 793 20.18 42.86 -1.98
CA PRO A 793 19.19 43.87 -1.62
C PRO A 793 19.69 44.77 -0.49
N GLU A 794 19.61 46.09 -0.65
CA GLU A 794 20.07 47.05 0.35
C GLU A 794 19.21 47.00 1.63
N GLY A 795 19.83 46.72 2.80
CA GLY A 795 19.14 46.90 4.08
C GLY A 795 19.71 46.15 5.30
N GLU A 796 20.84 46.60 5.85
CA GLU A 796 21.20 46.71 7.29
C GLU A 796 22.73 46.68 7.50
N ASP A 797 23.27 47.74 8.13
CA ASP A 797 24.68 47.78 8.55
C ASP A 797 24.94 46.76 9.68
N ARG A 798 25.66 45.67 9.37
CA ARG A 798 26.17 44.72 10.39
C ARG A 798 27.67 44.50 10.24
N LEU A 799 28.35 44.44 11.39
CA LEU A 799 29.81 44.40 11.48
C LEU A 799 30.39 43.08 10.91
N PRO A 800 31.59 43.08 10.30
CA PRO A 800 32.17 41.91 9.62
C PRO A 800 32.33 40.63 10.47
N ALA A 801 32.30 40.76 11.81
CA ALA A 801 32.36 39.62 12.73
C ALA A 801 31.08 38.75 12.69
N LEU A 802 29.93 39.31 12.28
CA LEU A 802 28.67 38.56 12.13
C LEU A 802 28.61 37.83 10.78
N ALA A 803 29.17 38.41 9.72
CA ALA A 803 29.27 37.76 8.41
C ALA A 803 30.06 36.42 8.46
N PHE A 804 31.04 36.30 9.37
CA PHE A 804 31.77 35.03 9.61
C PHE A 804 30.95 33.97 10.39
N GLN A 805 29.85 34.35 11.03
CA GLN A 805 28.85 33.42 11.58
C GLN A 805 27.74 33.12 10.57
N GLU A 806 27.30 34.10 9.80
CA GLU A 806 26.30 33.93 8.73
C GLU A 806 26.84 33.02 7.61
N GLY A 807 28.11 33.14 7.20
CA GLY A 807 28.76 32.22 6.25
C GLY A 807 28.92 30.76 6.73
N LYS A 808 28.63 30.46 8.01
CA LYS A 808 28.47 29.08 8.52
C LYS A 808 27.01 28.65 8.66
N THR A 809 26.08 29.58 8.48
CA THR A 809 24.63 29.36 8.57
C THR A 809 23.99 29.27 7.18
N GLU A 810 24.57 29.93 6.17
CA GLU A 810 24.19 29.89 4.75
C GLU A 810 24.25 28.49 4.11
N ALA A 811 24.97 27.54 4.71
CA ALA A 811 25.09 26.18 4.22
C ALA A 811 23.85 25.29 4.46
N ARG A 812 22.85 25.75 5.23
CA ARG A 812 21.65 24.96 5.53
C ARG A 812 20.41 25.52 4.83
N ARG A 813 20.05 24.92 3.69
CA ARG A 813 18.78 25.21 2.99
C ARG A 813 17.61 25.04 3.95
N VAL A 814 16.66 25.98 3.90
CA VAL A 814 15.42 25.88 4.67
C VAL A 814 14.56 24.78 4.03
N ILE A 815 14.43 23.65 4.71
CA ILE A 815 13.58 22.53 4.26
C ILE A 815 12.14 23.06 4.12
N PRO A 816 11.52 23.00 2.94
CA PRO A 816 10.20 23.56 2.73
C PRO A 816 9.16 22.72 3.48
N GLN A 817 8.32 23.38 4.27
CA GLN A 817 7.25 22.73 5.03
C GLN A 817 5.90 23.35 4.69
N VAL A 818 4.88 22.49 4.64
CA VAL A 818 3.46 22.85 4.54
C VAL A 818 2.71 22.42 5.79
N ASP A 819 1.54 23.04 6.00
CA ASP A 819 0.61 22.59 7.02
C ASP A 819 -0.24 21.39 6.55
N GLU A 820 -1.17 20.92 7.40
CA GLU A 820 -1.98 19.74 7.06
C GLU A 820 -2.90 19.92 5.85
N LEU A 821 -3.27 21.18 5.52
CA LEU A 821 -4.06 21.53 4.34
C LEU A 821 -3.18 21.68 3.09
N GLY A 822 -1.89 21.97 3.27
CA GLY A 822 -0.92 22.13 2.19
C GLY A 822 -0.43 23.56 2.01
N TYR A 823 -0.87 24.49 2.85
CA TYR A 823 -0.40 25.87 2.74
C TYR A 823 1.05 25.94 3.24
N PRO A 824 1.97 26.62 2.51
CA PRO A 824 3.34 26.80 2.95
C PRO A 824 3.43 27.44 4.33
N THR A 825 4.16 26.80 5.24
CA THR A 825 4.52 27.33 6.56
C THR A 825 5.91 27.98 6.56
N THR A 826 6.75 27.61 5.60
CA THR A 826 7.99 28.29 5.23
C THR A 826 7.79 29.07 3.95
N GLU A 827 8.69 30.01 3.64
CA GLU A 827 8.69 30.64 2.31
C GLU A 827 8.87 29.55 1.22
N PRO A 828 8.04 29.53 0.17
CA PRO A 828 8.18 28.55 -0.91
C PRO A 828 9.42 28.87 -1.74
N PRO A 829 10.19 27.85 -2.18
CA PRO A 829 11.39 28.09 -2.98
C PRO A 829 11.00 28.68 -4.35
N SER A 830 11.83 29.60 -4.86
CA SER A 830 11.60 30.27 -6.15
C SER A 830 11.69 29.33 -7.35
N GLU A 831 12.44 28.25 -7.21
CA GLU A 831 12.62 27.17 -8.19
C GLU A 831 12.41 25.82 -7.49
N PRO A 832 11.94 24.78 -8.21
CA PRO A 832 11.75 23.46 -7.62
C PRO A 832 13.09 22.86 -7.19
N ILE A 833 13.16 22.31 -5.97
CA ILE A 833 14.37 21.71 -5.41
C ILE A 833 14.78 20.50 -6.27
N THR A 834 15.98 20.55 -6.84
CA THR A 834 16.55 19.51 -7.72
C THR A 834 17.45 18.51 -7.00
N GLU A 835 17.96 18.88 -5.82
CA GLU A 835 18.82 18.07 -4.96
C GLU A 835 18.00 17.48 -3.82
N PHE A 836 17.74 16.18 -3.89
CA PHE A 836 16.97 15.40 -2.91
C PHE A 836 17.25 13.90 -3.13
N SER A 837 17.01 13.05 -2.13
CA SER A 837 17.07 11.60 -2.28
C SER A 837 15.81 11.05 -2.97
N TRP A 838 15.93 10.74 -4.27
CA TRP A 838 14.86 10.12 -5.05
C TRP A 838 14.47 8.75 -4.46
N ARG A 839 15.47 7.96 -4.00
CA ARG A 839 15.27 6.64 -3.37
C ARG A 839 14.37 6.70 -2.15
N ASN A 840 14.54 7.71 -1.30
CA ASN A 840 13.76 7.87 -0.08
C ASN A 840 12.33 8.34 -0.37
N PHE A 841 12.13 9.26 -1.32
CA PHE A 841 10.78 9.59 -1.78
C PHE A 841 10.06 8.36 -2.37
N PHE A 842 10.70 7.65 -3.30
CA PHE A 842 10.16 6.43 -3.92
C PHE A 842 9.76 5.38 -2.87
N SER A 843 10.67 5.07 -1.94
CA SER A 843 10.45 4.06 -0.90
C SER A 843 9.33 4.46 0.07
N CYS A 844 9.34 5.70 0.58
CA CYS A 844 8.29 6.20 1.48
C CYS A 844 6.91 6.21 0.81
N ILE A 845 6.82 6.66 -0.45
CA ILE A 845 5.58 6.63 -1.23
C ILE A 845 5.11 5.18 -1.43
N ASN A 846 6.01 4.24 -1.73
CA ASN A 846 5.67 2.83 -1.90
C ASN A 846 5.19 2.17 -0.61
N PHE A 847 5.84 2.42 0.53
CA PHE A 847 5.40 1.88 1.81
C PHE A 847 3.99 2.34 2.19
N LEU A 848 3.63 3.61 1.91
CA LEU A 848 2.27 4.12 2.08
C LEU A 848 1.29 3.54 1.04
N ARG A 849 1.71 3.35 -0.21
CA ARG A 849 0.89 2.68 -1.26
C ARG A 849 0.56 1.24 -0.89
N ILE A 850 1.53 0.48 -0.36
CA ILE A 850 1.35 -0.90 0.10
C ILE A 850 0.44 -0.92 1.34
N MET A 851 0.68 -0.06 2.33
CA MET A 851 -0.17 0.05 3.52
C MET A 851 -1.63 0.40 3.13
N GLN A 852 -1.82 1.34 2.19
CA GLN A 852 -3.14 1.70 1.67
C GLN A 852 -3.80 0.52 0.96
N LYS A 853 -3.04 -0.28 0.19
CA LYS A 853 -3.55 -1.50 -0.47
C LYS A 853 -3.98 -2.58 0.52
N ILE A 854 -3.24 -2.77 1.60
CA ILE A 854 -3.59 -3.75 2.65
C ILE A 854 -4.88 -3.33 3.37
N CYS A 855 -5.08 -2.04 3.61
CA CYS A 855 -6.13 -1.51 4.49
C CYS A 855 -7.38 -0.92 3.78
N LYS A 856 -7.35 -0.69 2.45
CA LYS A 856 -8.52 -0.14 1.72
C LYS A 856 -9.71 -1.11 1.81
N ASP A 857 -10.85 -0.60 2.25
CA ASP A 857 -12.12 -1.34 2.33
C ASP A 857 -12.06 -2.56 3.28
N LYS A 858 -11.16 -2.55 4.28
CA LYS A 858 -11.00 -3.62 5.29
C LYS A 858 -11.11 -3.07 6.72
N ALA A 859 -12.31 -3.11 7.31
CA ALA A 859 -12.57 -2.57 8.65
C ALA A 859 -11.61 -3.10 9.73
N HIS A 860 -11.39 -4.41 9.78
CA HIS A 860 -10.49 -5.05 10.75
C HIS A 860 -9.05 -4.50 10.68
N ARG A 861 -8.51 -4.35 9.47
CA ARG A 861 -7.15 -3.85 9.25
C ARG A 861 -7.03 -2.35 9.54
N ASN A 862 -8.11 -1.59 9.39
CA ASN A 862 -8.17 -0.18 9.79
C ASN A 862 -8.25 -0.01 11.31
N LEU A 863 -8.96 -0.88 12.01
CA LEU A 863 -9.00 -0.91 13.48
C LEU A 863 -7.61 -1.16 14.08
N LEU A 864 -6.80 -2.05 13.47
CA LEU A 864 -5.39 -2.23 13.84
C LEU A 864 -4.57 -0.94 13.69
N LEU A 865 -4.73 -0.18 12.59
CA LEU A 865 -4.06 1.12 12.41
C LEU A 865 -4.43 2.15 13.49
N VAL A 866 -5.69 2.14 13.95
CA VAL A 866 -6.17 3.00 15.04
C VAL A 866 -5.61 2.53 16.39
N GLN A 867 -5.58 1.22 16.65
CA GLN A 867 -4.97 0.61 17.84
C GLN A 867 -3.47 0.93 17.97
N TYR A 868 -2.74 0.89 16.86
CA TYR A 868 -1.33 1.29 16.79
C TYR A 868 -1.11 2.81 16.85
N LYS A 869 -2.18 3.62 17.00
CA LYS A 869 -2.15 5.09 17.03
C LYS A 869 -1.45 5.69 15.80
N SER A 870 -1.59 5.03 14.64
CA SER A 870 -0.83 5.36 13.42
C SER A 870 -1.01 6.79 12.95
N SER A 871 -2.18 7.40 13.21
CA SER A 871 -2.45 8.82 12.96
C SER A 871 -1.37 9.76 13.49
N ASN A 872 -0.79 9.50 14.66
CA ASN A 872 0.25 10.34 15.25
C ASN A 872 1.60 10.20 14.52
N ILE A 873 1.88 9.01 13.99
CA ILE A 873 3.10 8.69 13.26
C ILE A 873 3.03 9.27 11.84
N LEU A 874 1.92 9.01 11.13
CA LEU A 874 1.73 9.39 9.73
C LEU A 874 1.50 10.89 9.53
N LYS A 875 1.08 11.63 10.56
CA LYS A 875 0.79 13.07 10.43
C LYS A 875 2.00 13.90 10.00
N LYS A 876 3.24 13.51 10.35
CA LYS A 876 4.44 14.26 9.92
C LYS A 876 4.69 14.20 8.42
N ASN A 877 4.26 13.12 7.75
CA ASN A 877 4.36 12.96 6.30
C ASN A 877 3.56 14.04 5.55
N LEU A 878 2.51 14.59 6.17
CA LEU A 878 1.71 15.67 5.59
C LEU A 878 2.46 17.01 5.49
N LYS A 879 3.54 17.19 6.27
CA LYS A 879 4.32 18.44 6.28
C LYS A 879 5.21 18.62 5.05
N ILE A 880 5.49 17.54 4.33
CA ILE A 880 6.41 17.57 3.19
C ILE A 880 5.61 17.95 1.94
N PRO A 881 5.99 19.00 1.19
CA PRO A 881 5.29 19.46 -0.01
C PRO A 881 5.53 18.55 -1.23
N GLN A 882 5.13 17.29 -1.10
CA GLN A 882 5.20 16.27 -2.15
C GLN A 882 3.80 15.62 -2.28
N GLN A 883 3.25 15.62 -3.51
CA GLN A 883 1.83 15.37 -3.74
C GLN A 883 1.41 13.92 -3.45
N GLU A 884 2.11 12.91 -3.96
CA GLU A 884 1.75 11.50 -3.77
C GLU A 884 1.93 11.04 -2.32
N LEU A 885 2.99 11.47 -1.65
CA LEU A 885 3.24 11.18 -0.23
C LEU A 885 2.06 11.70 0.61
N ARG A 886 1.69 12.98 0.44
CA ARG A 886 0.53 13.57 1.09
C ARG A 886 -0.76 12.83 0.73
N LEU A 887 -1.00 12.54 -0.56
CA LEU A 887 -2.21 11.84 -1.03
C LEU A 887 -2.37 10.43 -0.43
N TYR A 888 -1.31 9.62 -0.38
CA TYR A 888 -1.39 8.27 0.19
C TYR A 888 -1.49 8.29 1.72
N THR A 889 -0.86 9.27 2.39
CA THR A 889 -1.12 9.53 3.82
C THR A 889 -2.58 9.95 4.06
N LEU A 890 -3.15 10.86 3.26
CA LEU A 890 -4.56 11.28 3.40
C LEU A 890 -5.54 10.13 3.14
N LYS A 891 -5.27 9.24 2.17
CA LYS A 891 -6.06 8.01 1.97
C LYS A 891 -6.04 7.10 3.20
N LEU A 892 -4.90 6.96 3.88
CA LEU A 892 -4.80 6.21 5.14
C LEU A 892 -5.53 6.90 6.30
N PHE A 893 -5.66 8.23 6.30
CA PHE A 893 -6.53 8.94 7.22
C PHE A 893 -8.01 8.72 6.90
N LYS A 894 -8.43 8.79 5.63
CA LYS A 894 -9.83 8.53 5.20
C LYS A 894 -10.33 7.19 5.76
N ASN A 895 -9.53 6.13 5.60
CA ASN A 895 -9.83 4.79 6.10
C ASN A 895 -9.98 4.70 7.64
N GLN A 896 -9.37 5.58 8.43
CA GLN A 896 -9.34 5.49 9.90
C GLN A 896 -10.39 6.36 10.60
N VAL A 897 -10.81 7.45 9.95
CA VAL A 897 -11.74 8.45 10.53
C VAL A 897 -13.06 7.86 11.07
N PRO A 898 -13.70 6.84 10.45
CA PRO A 898 -14.91 6.22 11.01
C PRO A 898 -14.70 5.74 12.45
N TYR A 899 -13.62 4.98 12.68
CA TYR A 899 -13.28 4.38 13.98
C TYR A 899 -12.59 5.35 14.95
N CYS A 900 -12.25 6.57 14.51
CA CYS A 900 -11.69 7.61 15.39
C CYS A 900 -12.79 8.34 16.18
N GLY A 901 -12.69 8.33 17.51
CA GLY A 901 -13.64 9.01 18.41
C GLY A 901 -13.70 10.54 18.28
N ARG A 902 -14.79 11.15 18.77
CA ARG A 902 -15.10 12.59 18.62
C ARG A 902 -13.95 13.54 18.98
N LYS A 903 -13.23 13.28 20.08
CA LYS A 903 -12.07 14.10 20.52
C LYS A 903 -10.96 14.13 19.47
N TRP A 904 -10.66 12.99 18.85
CA TRP A 904 -9.63 12.89 17.80
C TRP A 904 -10.06 13.69 16.55
N ARG A 905 -11.34 13.58 16.16
CA ARG A 905 -11.89 14.32 15.01
C ARG A 905 -11.77 15.84 15.24
N GLN A 906 -12.20 16.32 16.41
CA GLN A 906 -12.08 17.74 16.80
C GLN A 906 -10.63 18.25 16.72
N GLY A 907 -9.66 17.49 17.21
CA GLY A 907 -8.24 17.84 17.15
C GLY A 907 -7.58 17.73 15.77
N ASN A 908 -8.22 17.08 14.80
CA ASN A 908 -7.68 16.83 13.46
C ASN A 908 -8.60 17.30 12.32
N MET A 909 -9.46 18.27 12.58
CA MET A 909 -10.36 18.87 11.57
C MET A 909 -9.61 19.31 10.30
N ARG A 910 -8.40 19.86 10.40
CA ARG A 910 -7.57 20.24 9.25
C ARG A 910 -7.23 19.05 8.34
N VAL A 911 -6.88 17.90 8.94
CA VAL A 911 -6.60 16.66 8.21
C VAL A 911 -7.87 16.12 7.56
N ILE A 912 -9.00 16.16 8.25
CA ILE A 912 -10.30 15.76 7.71
C ILE A 912 -10.71 16.63 6.52
N THR A 913 -10.52 17.95 6.61
CA THR A 913 -10.73 18.87 5.48
C THR A 913 -9.77 18.56 4.32
N ALA A 914 -8.50 18.27 4.59
CA ALA A 914 -7.54 17.86 3.55
C ALA A 914 -7.94 16.54 2.86
N VAL A 915 -8.48 15.56 3.60
CA VAL A 915 -9.05 14.35 3.01
C VAL A 915 -10.21 14.70 2.07
N TYR A 916 -11.15 15.55 2.50
CA TYR A 916 -12.28 15.99 1.68
C TYR A 916 -11.86 16.76 0.41
N LEU A 917 -10.77 17.53 0.46
CA LEU A 917 -10.29 18.32 -0.68
C LEU A 917 -9.44 17.51 -1.68
N HIS A 918 -8.65 16.53 -1.22
CA HIS A 918 -7.65 15.85 -2.05
C HIS A 918 -7.94 14.37 -2.34
N CYS A 919 -8.84 13.72 -1.59
CA CYS A 919 -9.29 12.36 -1.91
C CYS A 919 -10.56 12.41 -2.78
N ARG A 920 -10.67 11.49 -3.75
CA ARG A 920 -11.88 11.37 -4.58
C ARG A 920 -13.08 10.99 -3.68
N PRO A 921 -14.21 11.72 -3.77
CA PRO A 921 -15.46 11.32 -3.14
C PRO A 921 -16.12 10.17 -3.93
N GLU A 922 -16.79 9.28 -3.20
CA GLU A 922 -17.58 8.16 -3.74
C GLU A 922 -19.09 8.51 -3.60
N LEU A 923 -20.00 7.76 -4.24
CA LEU A 923 -21.42 8.16 -4.20
C LEU A 923 -22.04 8.00 -2.80
N ARG A 924 -21.53 7.03 -2.04
CA ARG A 924 -21.91 6.71 -0.66
C ARG A 924 -20.71 6.89 0.27
N ASP A 925 -20.17 8.10 0.31
CA ASP A 925 -18.92 8.41 1.04
C ASP A 925 -19.15 8.65 2.55
N ASP A 926 -19.71 7.66 3.24
CA ASP A 926 -20.23 7.77 4.62
C ASP A 926 -19.13 7.84 5.72
N TRP A 927 -17.83 7.94 5.37
CA TRP A 927 -16.69 7.92 6.32
C TRP A 927 -16.69 9.02 7.39
N LEU A 928 -17.49 10.08 7.22
CA LEU A 928 -17.73 11.13 8.22
C LEU A 928 -19.08 11.02 8.92
N ALA A 929 -20.04 10.30 8.33
CA ALA A 929 -21.35 10.08 8.90
C ALA A 929 -21.23 9.16 10.13
N GLY A 930 -22.02 9.44 11.16
CA GLY A 930 -22.10 8.58 12.35
C GLY A 930 -23.01 7.38 12.08
N SER A 931 -22.62 6.50 11.16
CA SER A 931 -23.22 5.18 10.97
C SER A 931 -23.08 4.31 12.24
N ASP A 932 -23.64 3.10 12.20
CA ASP A 932 -23.53 2.13 13.30
C ASP A 932 -22.13 1.50 13.34
N VAL A 933 -21.14 2.29 13.75
CA VAL A 933 -19.72 1.88 13.82
C VAL A 933 -19.53 0.72 14.80
N ASP A 934 -20.38 0.60 15.83
CA ASP A 934 -20.31 -0.51 16.78
C ASP A 934 -20.67 -1.83 16.10
N ALA A 935 -21.72 -1.86 15.25
CA ALA A 935 -22.04 -3.03 14.41
C ALA A 935 -20.91 -3.35 13.40
N GLU A 936 -20.35 -2.35 12.72
CA GLU A 936 -19.24 -2.56 11.78
C GLU A 936 -17.99 -3.14 12.48
N VAL A 937 -17.73 -2.74 13.73
CA VAL A 937 -16.65 -3.28 14.56
C VAL A 937 -16.91 -4.73 14.97
N GLU A 938 -18.15 -5.11 15.28
CA GLU A 938 -18.52 -6.51 15.57
C GLU A 938 -18.39 -7.42 14.33
N GLU A 939 -18.73 -6.92 13.14
CA GLU A 939 -18.65 -7.64 11.86
C GLU A 939 -17.22 -7.68 11.26
N ALA A 940 -16.36 -6.73 11.60
CA ALA A 940 -15.03 -6.56 11.01
C ALA A 940 -14.16 -7.83 11.02
N LEU A 941 -14.04 -8.50 12.18
CA LEU A 941 -13.25 -9.74 12.31
C LEU A 941 -13.90 -10.93 11.56
N PRO A 942 -15.21 -11.21 11.71
CA PRO A 942 -15.93 -12.16 10.87
C PRO A 942 -15.69 -11.99 9.36
N LEU A 943 -15.71 -10.76 8.84
CA LEU A 943 -15.47 -10.49 7.43
C LEU A 943 -14.02 -10.78 6.99
N GLU A 944 -13.03 -10.49 7.84
CA GLU A 944 -11.63 -10.88 7.58
C GLU A 944 -11.46 -12.42 7.61
N GLN A 945 -12.21 -13.13 8.46
CA GLN A 945 -12.23 -14.60 8.50
C GLN A 945 -12.89 -15.20 7.25
N ALA A 946 -14.04 -14.68 6.82
CA ALA A 946 -14.71 -15.10 5.58
C ALA A 946 -13.82 -14.90 4.34
N LEU A 947 -13.12 -13.75 4.28
CA LEU A 947 -12.15 -13.48 3.22
C LEU A 947 -10.97 -14.46 3.23
N ARG A 948 -10.41 -14.78 4.42
CA ARG A 948 -9.34 -15.78 4.57
C ARG A 948 -9.80 -17.16 4.12
N ALA A 949 -10.98 -17.60 4.53
CA ALA A 949 -11.57 -18.88 4.11
C ALA A 949 -11.71 -18.96 2.58
N LEU A 950 -12.30 -17.92 1.95
CA LEU A 950 -12.47 -17.86 0.50
C LEU A 950 -11.12 -17.88 -0.25
N THR A 951 -10.10 -17.14 0.21
CA THR A 951 -8.76 -17.18 -0.39
C THR A 951 -8.07 -18.54 -0.22
N HIS A 952 -8.28 -19.21 0.92
CA HIS A 952 -7.69 -20.52 1.18
C HIS A 952 -8.33 -21.61 0.32
N TRP A 953 -9.66 -21.64 0.25
CA TRP A 953 -10.43 -22.53 -0.61
C TRP A 953 -10.07 -22.34 -2.10
N HIS A 954 -10.00 -21.10 -2.58
CA HIS A 954 -9.58 -20.80 -3.96
C HIS A 954 -8.20 -21.38 -4.27
N ASN A 955 -7.24 -21.23 -3.35
CA ASN A 955 -5.89 -21.76 -3.55
C ASN A 955 -5.85 -23.29 -3.46
N ILE A 956 -6.61 -23.94 -2.57
CA ILE A 956 -6.69 -25.40 -2.50
C ILE A 956 -7.33 -25.97 -3.77
N LYS A 957 -8.50 -25.47 -4.18
CA LYS A 957 -9.23 -25.98 -5.34
C LYS A 957 -8.46 -25.79 -6.65
N ARG A 958 -7.67 -24.71 -6.77
CA ARG A 958 -6.95 -24.36 -8.02
C ARG A 958 -5.49 -24.85 -8.06
N TYR A 959 -4.85 -25.02 -6.90
CA TYR A 959 -3.43 -25.36 -6.78
C TYR A 959 -3.17 -26.42 -5.67
N PRO A 960 -3.85 -27.59 -5.68
CA PRO A 960 -3.81 -28.56 -4.57
C PRO A 960 -2.39 -29.03 -4.25
N ASP A 961 -1.60 -29.44 -5.25
CA ASP A 961 -0.21 -29.90 -5.02
C ASP A 961 0.67 -28.82 -4.35
N GLN A 962 0.47 -27.55 -4.69
CA GLN A 962 1.28 -26.45 -4.17
C GLN A 962 0.78 -25.94 -2.81
N MET A 963 -0.48 -26.23 -2.46
CA MET A 963 -1.00 -26.08 -1.10
C MET A 963 -0.67 -27.28 -0.19
N GLY A 964 -0.10 -28.36 -0.73
CA GLY A 964 0.15 -29.60 0.00
C GLY A 964 -1.13 -30.33 0.43
N ALA A 965 -2.22 -30.10 -0.30
CA ALA A 965 -3.52 -30.69 -0.01
C ALA A 965 -3.60 -32.13 -0.52
N ASP A 966 -4.05 -33.06 0.33
CA ASP A 966 -4.40 -34.41 -0.12
C ASP A 966 -5.78 -34.35 -0.79
N THR A 967 -5.81 -34.46 -2.12
CA THR A 967 -7.05 -34.36 -2.89
C THR A 967 -8.03 -35.47 -2.52
N LYS A 968 -7.52 -36.65 -2.13
CA LYS A 968 -8.37 -37.77 -1.73
C LYS A 968 -9.08 -37.50 -0.41
N LEU A 969 -8.39 -36.89 0.56
CA LEU A 969 -9.01 -36.52 1.83
C LEU A 969 -10.08 -35.44 1.63
N LEU A 970 -9.85 -34.48 0.74
CA LEU A 970 -10.83 -33.45 0.39
C LEU A 970 -12.07 -34.02 -0.32
N GLU A 971 -11.90 -34.97 -1.23
CA GLU A 971 -12.98 -35.75 -1.85
C GLU A 971 -13.72 -36.60 -0.79
N GLU A 972 -12.97 -37.29 0.08
CA GLU A 972 -13.52 -38.15 1.14
C GLU A 972 -14.34 -37.39 2.21
N GLU A 973 -13.95 -36.17 2.57
CA GLU A 973 -14.70 -35.29 3.48
C GLU A 973 -15.92 -34.63 2.80
N HIS A 974 -15.81 -34.25 1.52
CA HIS A 974 -16.90 -33.64 0.75
C HIS A 974 -18.06 -34.62 0.55
N ASP A 975 -17.75 -35.85 0.17
CA ASP A 975 -18.73 -36.90 -0.11
C ASP A 975 -19.35 -37.49 1.15
N PHE A 976 -19.08 -36.96 2.35
CA PHE A 976 -19.65 -37.47 3.61
C PHE A 976 -21.18 -37.57 3.55
N PHE A 977 -21.87 -36.56 3.03
CA PHE A 977 -23.33 -36.58 2.94
C PHE A 977 -23.86 -37.47 1.82
N VAL A 978 -23.17 -37.55 0.68
CA VAL A 978 -23.52 -38.46 -0.42
C VAL A 978 -23.38 -39.91 0.05
N ARG A 979 -22.25 -40.24 0.68
CA ARG A 979 -21.94 -41.56 1.25
C ARG A 979 -22.89 -41.95 2.39
N GLU A 980 -23.32 -41.01 3.23
CA GLU A 980 -24.31 -41.28 4.27
C GLU A 980 -25.74 -41.43 3.69
N LEU A 981 -26.06 -40.73 2.59
CA LEU A 981 -27.27 -40.95 1.80
C LEU A 981 -27.28 -42.32 1.11
N GLU A 982 -26.22 -42.69 0.40
CA GLU A 982 -26.05 -44.03 -0.20
C GLU A 982 -26.12 -45.13 0.85
N ARG A 983 -25.53 -44.90 2.03
CA ARG A 983 -25.62 -45.81 3.18
C ARG A 983 -27.04 -45.93 3.73
N MET A 984 -27.82 -44.84 3.74
CA MET A 984 -29.25 -44.90 4.07
C MET A 984 -30.06 -45.61 2.98
N GLU A 985 -29.75 -45.40 1.70
CA GLU A 985 -30.46 -46.02 0.57
C GLU A 985 -30.22 -47.55 0.53
N TRP A 986 -29.00 -48.01 0.85
CA TRP A 986 -28.72 -49.43 1.12
C TRP A 986 -29.43 -50.02 2.35
N THR A 987 -30.08 -49.20 3.18
CA THR A 987 -30.85 -49.68 4.33
C THR A 987 -32.32 -49.98 3.96
N ASP A 988 -32.84 -49.51 2.81
CA ASP A 988 -34.25 -49.67 2.42
C ASP A 988 -34.49 -50.90 1.50
N ASP A 989 -33.56 -51.23 0.60
CA ASP A 989 -33.74 -52.30 -0.41
C ASP A 989 -33.24 -53.70 0.05
N GLY A 990 -33.46 -53.99 1.34
CA GLY A 990 -32.77 -55.04 2.12
C GLY A 990 -33.59 -56.22 2.63
N SER A 991 -34.70 -56.56 1.97
CA SER A 991 -35.53 -57.78 2.20
C SER A 991 -36.13 -57.99 3.61
N GLY A 992 -37.47 -58.00 3.68
CA GLY A 992 -38.18 -58.49 4.86
C GLY A 992 -38.08 -60.01 5.01
N GLN A 993 -37.47 -60.48 6.09
CA GLN A 993 -37.70 -61.82 6.61
C GLN A 993 -37.92 -61.79 8.12
N LEU A 994 -39.06 -62.36 8.54
CA LEU A 994 -39.39 -62.58 9.95
C LEU A 994 -38.43 -63.61 10.55
N ASP A 995 -37.70 -63.22 11.59
CA ASP A 995 -37.66 -63.94 12.86
C ASP A 995 -37.18 -63.00 13.96
N GLY A 996 -37.80 -63.07 15.13
CA GLY A 996 -37.57 -62.11 16.20
C GLY A 996 -36.70 -62.68 17.32
N GLU A 997 -35.71 -61.91 17.76
CA GLU A 997 -35.15 -62.06 19.10
C GLU A 997 -34.79 -60.68 19.67
N SER A 998 -35.16 -60.47 20.94
CA SER A 998 -35.00 -59.20 21.63
C SER A 998 -33.64 -59.10 22.33
N VAL A 999 -32.88 -58.04 22.07
CA VAL A 999 -31.94 -57.50 23.07
C VAL A 999 -32.08 -55.99 23.14
N ASP A 1000 -32.44 -55.54 24.34
CA ASP A 1000 -32.42 -54.16 24.80
C ASP A 1000 -30.98 -53.82 25.21
N ASP A 1001 -30.37 -52.81 24.60
CA ASP A 1001 -29.35 -52.03 25.31
C ASP A 1001 -29.23 -50.59 24.77
N SER A 1002 -29.74 -49.66 25.57
CA SER A 1002 -29.53 -48.23 25.38
C SER A 1002 -28.32 -47.77 26.17
N MET A 1003 -27.17 -47.53 25.51
CA MET A 1003 -26.08 -46.79 26.15
C MET A 1003 -25.45 -45.74 25.22
N TRP A 1004 -25.81 -44.49 25.50
CA TRP A 1004 -25.08 -43.31 25.02
C TRP A 1004 -23.72 -43.24 25.71
N GLU A 1005 -22.69 -43.85 25.12
CA GLU A 1005 -21.34 -43.74 25.66
C GLU A 1005 -20.61 -42.51 25.08
N MET A 1006 -20.39 -41.55 25.98
CA MET A 1006 -19.73 -40.27 25.72
C MET A 1006 -18.20 -40.49 25.70
N GLY A 1007 -17.62 -40.62 24.51
CA GLY A 1007 -16.20 -40.95 24.31
C GLY A 1007 -15.35 -39.78 23.77
N ASN A 1008 -14.26 -39.44 24.48
CA ASN A 1008 -13.31 -38.40 24.09
C ASN A 1008 -12.29 -38.86 23.03
N GLY A 1009 -11.82 -37.91 22.20
CA GLY A 1009 -10.63 -38.01 21.36
C GLY A 1009 -10.96 -38.40 19.92
N TRP A 1010 -10.43 -37.72 18.89
CA TRP A 1010 -9.21 -36.89 18.84
C TRP A 1010 -9.45 -35.44 18.42
#